data_AF-A0A1I1Y7B2-F1
#
_entry.id   AF-A0A1I1Y7B2-F1
#
_cell.length_a   1.000
_cell.length_b   1.000
_cell.length_c   1.000
_cell.angle_alpha   90.00
_cell.angle_beta   90.00
_cell.angle_gamma   90.00
#
_symmetry.space_group_name_H-M   'P 1'
#
loop_
_entity.id
_entity.type
_entity.pdbx_description
1 polymer ?
#
loop_
_entity_poly.entity_id
_entity_poly.type
_entity_poly.pdbx_seq_one_letter_code
_entity_poly.pdbx_strand_id
1 'polypeptide(L)'
;MKSKWLIYFFSLVVFANCSTGKNTWLSRSYHNLTARYNVLFNGIQSFEEGREQMRESLADDFSEILPMFAYCVQADGQVPTAQMKRAIRKGLKLIDKHSITVKPQRKPSSNNPEYQDFYNQREFNRWVDDAWILIGKAHIYSQNWYEAVSAFDMVLQIFPDHKTHLEAMLWMARAYIEMEDFDRALQLLQQYRAEAGERNPYLVLEQSTLAWLWMRQKNYNEALKYCQNAASNTNDKWEKIRWYFILGQLAQKVGDYDTAYDAFNKVCRLKPDYETTIHARIQQALLAGLPDQPDIARNILKKYAKEYKNQNYRGQIYRGIAETWFNEGDTIMALANLQLAAGYAHDNPVISGKIFKQMADISFQNGNYILADAYYDSALVILPEDYHSIPEIEHIKNKLAPLAENLRIIEHQDSVLRIAAMPEDERNRFIEQLIQQKQELEDANDFVDNVDDAFFYRNFAYGNNSANDESDSWYFYNPPLVSLGQMEFEKRWGRRNLEDDWRRSDKKSQVLQSDANNQSQPDDPFAQNLPPDQSNKPVNEKNSNGEISQETLLAGLPLTSEEKAEAHRKIEEALISAANILANNFSKYSEAVALFEELLVRYPQSTYTEEAITGIYLACREMHNSSCLDYYGNMIVRNYPNSTIAQFISNPDYYENLEALSTKMEETYAKAYQKLQQNDWKGVVEVTSSIIHQRYEPLLPQSLLINALAYSQLNQDTLFREQLQQIVEDFPQSQQAVVADYWLQQLNNGQKNGVIDFSAFFEPSDNLMTEHGASLVNEEKDADEFILAPDTIHHLIIVADRQADVNELMFQLANFNFDHFTTRTLQLKVLQVSPDKTVLMSGPLDNKRSGLDYFFSLINQPSVFNVAQIGEPFVMIINDVNWQKIHDVSDMEKYRAFFLEKYLSESNPSTIVINESEIPDYTYTERARND
;
A
#
# COMPACT_ATOMS: atom_id res chain seq x y z
N MET A 1 48.06 65.54 29.35
CA MET A 1 46.61 65.22 29.42
C MET A 1 45.81 65.58 28.16
N LYS A 2 46.09 66.68 27.44
CA LYS A 2 45.33 67.08 26.23
C LYS A 2 45.41 66.12 25.03
N SER A 3 46.54 65.42 24.84
CA SER A 3 46.70 64.45 23.74
C SER A 3 45.85 63.17 23.91
N LYS A 4 45.62 62.70 25.15
CA LYS A 4 44.79 61.51 25.40
C LYS A 4 43.31 61.77 25.10
N TRP A 5 42.80 62.95 25.45
CA TRP A 5 41.42 63.37 25.13
C TRP A 5 41.19 63.59 23.64
N LEU A 6 42.20 64.05 22.90
CA LEU A 6 42.15 64.12 21.44
C LEU A 6 42.08 62.73 20.81
N ILE A 7 42.81 61.74 21.34
CA ILE A 7 42.74 60.35 20.86
C ILE A 7 41.37 59.73 21.18
N TYR A 8 40.81 59.96 22.37
CA TYR A 8 39.47 59.48 22.72
C TYR A 8 38.38 60.17 21.89
N PHE A 9 38.45 61.49 21.70
CA PHE A 9 37.52 62.23 20.85
C PHE A 9 37.62 61.81 19.38
N PHE A 10 38.84 61.62 18.86
CA PHE A 10 39.04 61.12 17.49
C PHE A 10 38.52 59.68 17.33
N SER A 11 38.71 58.82 18.34
CA SER A 11 38.12 57.48 18.34
C SER A 11 36.58 57.54 18.35
N LEU A 12 35.99 58.44 19.14
CA LEU A 12 34.55 58.58 19.28
C LEU A 12 33.89 59.13 18.00
N VAL A 13 34.56 60.05 17.29
CA VAL A 13 34.13 60.54 15.96
C VAL A 13 34.29 59.48 14.87
N VAL A 14 35.33 58.64 14.95
CA VAL A 14 35.53 57.51 14.05
C VAL A 14 34.43 56.45 14.23
N PHE A 15 34.05 56.13 15.47
CA PHE A 15 32.95 55.18 15.75
C PHE A 15 31.56 55.74 15.39
N ALA A 16 31.33 57.05 15.53
CA ALA A 16 30.07 57.69 15.16
C ALA A 16 29.83 57.74 13.62
N ASN A 17 30.84 57.45 12.80
CA ASN A 17 30.75 57.46 11.34
C ASN A 17 30.64 56.07 10.69
N CYS A 18 30.58 55.01 11.48
CA CYS A 18 30.44 53.61 11.04
C CYS A 18 28.96 53.16 11.07
N SER A 19 28.09 53.92 10.40
CA SER A 19 26.66 53.58 10.23
C SER A 19 26.41 53.00 8.83
N THR A 20 25.53 52.01 8.73
CA THR A 20 25.04 51.45 7.47
C THR A 20 24.31 52.49 6.60
N GLY A 21 23.80 53.56 7.21
CA GLY A 21 23.22 54.71 6.51
C GLY A 21 24.24 55.58 5.76
N LYS A 22 25.55 55.30 5.88
CA LYS A 22 26.63 55.99 5.16
C LYS A 22 27.50 55.00 4.40
N ASN A 23 27.65 55.22 3.09
CA ASN A 23 28.48 54.40 2.23
C ASN A 23 29.87 55.04 1.98
N THR A 24 30.72 55.02 3.00
CA THR A 24 32.13 55.48 2.94
C THR A 24 33.11 54.31 3.01
N TRP A 25 34.36 54.49 2.59
CA TRP A 25 35.39 53.44 2.69
C TRP A 25 35.56 52.91 4.13
N LEU A 26 35.54 53.81 5.12
CA LEU A 26 35.69 53.45 6.53
C LEU A 26 34.47 52.67 7.05
N SER A 27 33.25 53.14 6.74
CA SER A 27 32.01 52.43 7.12
C SER A 27 31.93 51.04 6.48
N ARG A 28 32.16 50.94 5.16
CA ARG A 28 32.21 49.65 4.45
C ARG A 28 33.26 48.72 5.05
N SER A 29 34.47 49.21 5.33
CA SER A 29 35.54 48.38 5.89
C SER A 29 35.19 47.84 7.29
N TYR A 30 34.60 48.69 8.14
CA TYR A 30 34.14 48.30 9.47
C TYR A 30 33.02 47.25 9.41
N HIS A 31 31.97 47.50 8.62
CA HIS A 31 30.85 46.55 8.48
C HIS A 31 31.29 45.25 7.81
N ASN A 32 32.19 45.30 6.82
CA ASN A 32 32.77 44.10 6.22
C ASN A 32 33.61 43.28 7.21
N LEU A 33 34.38 43.93 8.10
CA LEU A 33 35.21 43.22 9.08
C LEU A 33 34.34 42.55 10.15
N THR A 34 33.40 43.31 10.71
CA THR A 34 32.52 42.85 11.80
C THR A 34 31.51 41.81 11.31
N ALA A 35 30.94 41.98 10.10
CA ALA A 35 30.07 40.99 9.48
C ALA A 35 30.77 39.64 9.32
N ARG A 36 32.00 39.62 8.77
CA ARG A 36 32.75 38.39 8.55
C ARG A 36 33.07 37.65 9.85
N TYR A 37 33.76 38.32 10.78
CA TYR A 37 34.37 37.63 11.92
C TYR A 37 33.44 37.47 13.13
N ASN A 38 32.46 38.38 13.32
CA ASN A 38 31.58 38.31 14.49
C ASN A 38 30.25 37.61 14.19
N VAL A 39 29.78 37.65 12.94
CA VAL A 39 28.44 37.18 12.58
C VAL A 39 28.51 35.98 11.66
N LEU A 40 29.04 36.15 10.45
CA LEU A 40 29.06 35.11 9.41
C LEU A 40 29.87 33.89 9.86
N PHE A 41 31.10 34.08 10.35
CA PHE A 41 31.96 32.99 10.84
C PHE A 41 31.23 32.15 11.91
N ASN A 42 30.60 32.80 12.89
CA ASN A 42 29.85 32.10 13.94
C ASN A 42 28.58 31.41 13.44
N GLY A 43 27.99 31.89 12.33
CA GLY A 43 26.87 31.25 11.67
C GLY A 43 27.31 30.00 10.90
N ILE A 44 28.39 30.11 10.11
CA ILE A 44 28.98 29.01 9.36
C ILE A 44 29.44 27.90 10.31
N GLN A 45 30.17 28.23 11.39
CA GLN A 45 30.60 27.22 12.36
C GLN A 45 29.40 26.46 12.96
N SER A 46 28.33 27.18 13.30
CA SER A 46 27.12 26.55 13.81
C SER A 46 26.44 25.66 12.77
N PHE A 47 26.42 26.06 11.49
CA PHE A 47 25.87 25.24 10.41
C PHE A 47 26.69 23.96 10.22
N GLU A 48 28.03 24.07 10.16
CA GLU A 48 28.92 22.92 10.00
C GLU A 48 28.79 21.95 11.18
N GLU A 49 28.73 22.44 12.42
CA GLU A 49 28.47 21.61 13.61
C GLU A 49 27.17 20.81 13.47
N GLY A 50 26.08 21.44 13.03
CA GLY A 50 24.80 20.75 12.85
C GLY A 50 24.82 19.77 11.67
N ARG A 51 25.55 20.09 10.59
CA ARG A 51 25.74 19.19 9.46
C ARG A 51 26.49 17.92 9.86
N GLU A 52 27.59 18.04 10.61
CA GLU A 52 28.35 16.88 11.07
C GLU A 52 27.54 16.07 12.09
N GLN A 53 26.79 16.71 13.00
CA GLN A 53 25.89 16.00 13.91
C GLN A 53 24.88 15.12 13.17
N MET A 54 24.28 15.65 12.10
CA MET A 54 23.34 14.89 11.25
C MET A 54 24.05 13.73 10.53
N ARG A 55 25.29 13.93 10.06
CA ARG A 55 26.10 12.87 9.42
C ARG A 55 26.46 11.75 10.40
N GLU A 56 26.70 12.08 11.67
CA GLU A 56 27.06 11.12 12.73
C GLU A 56 25.84 10.35 13.26
N SER A 57 24.65 10.96 13.27
CA SER A 57 23.41 10.31 13.72
C SER A 57 22.69 9.51 12.65
N LEU A 58 23.14 9.60 11.39
CA LEU A 58 22.50 8.95 10.26
C LEU A 58 22.66 7.43 10.35
N ALA A 59 21.55 6.72 10.51
CA ALA A 59 21.49 5.27 10.44
C ALA A 59 21.23 4.87 8.98
N ASP A 60 22.21 4.19 8.37
CA ASP A 60 22.11 3.74 6.99
C ASP A 60 21.44 2.37 6.88
N ASP A 61 20.49 2.24 5.95
CA ASP A 61 20.01 0.95 5.49
C ASP A 61 20.77 0.54 4.22
N PHE A 62 21.83 -0.22 4.40
CA PHE A 62 22.69 -0.68 3.30
C PHE A 62 22.01 -1.68 2.34
N SER A 63 20.78 -2.13 2.59
CA SER A 63 20.03 -2.94 1.63
C SER A 63 19.35 -2.10 0.54
N GLU A 64 19.16 -0.81 0.77
CA GLU A 64 18.60 0.13 -0.20
C GLU A 64 19.68 1.06 -0.75
N ILE A 65 19.42 1.71 -1.90
CA ILE A 65 20.34 2.74 -2.39
C ILE A 65 20.39 3.86 -1.35
N LEU A 66 21.58 4.13 -0.81
CA LEU A 66 21.73 5.14 0.23
C LEU A 66 21.36 6.53 -0.28
N PRO A 67 20.73 7.37 0.54
CA PRO A 67 20.51 8.77 0.21
C PRO A 67 21.84 9.47 0.01
N MET A 68 21.92 10.35 -1.01
CA MET A 68 23.18 11.02 -1.36
C MET A 68 23.60 12.06 -0.33
N PHE A 69 22.64 12.66 0.36
CA PHE A 69 22.85 13.68 1.38
C PHE A 69 22.11 13.31 2.67
N ALA A 70 22.71 13.67 3.82
CA ALA A 70 22.13 13.34 5.11
C ALA A 70 20.75 14.00 5.36
N TYR A 71 20.50 15.19 4.77
CA TYR A 71 19.23 15.90 4.95
C TYR A 71 18.05 15.27 4.19
N CYS A 72 18.30 14.27 3.33
CA CYS A 72 17.27 13.59 2.54
C CYS A 72 16.50 12.54 3.37
N VAL A 73 16.98 12.17 4.55
CA VAL A 73 16.29 11.21 5.42
C VAL A 73 15.27 11.94 6.29
N GLN A 74 14.01 11.51 6.23
CA GLN A 74 12.95 12.04 7.09
C GLN A 74 13.27 11.70 8.55
N ALA A 75 13.09 12.67 9.43
CA ALA A 75 13.65 12.63 10.76
C ALA A 75 12.56 12.72 11.83
N ASP A 76 12.28 11.59 12.48
CA ASP A 76 11.80 11.56 13.86
C ASP A 76 12.95 12.03 14.80
N GLY A 77 13.17 13.35 14.83
CA GLY A 77 14.06 14.01 15.81
C GLY A 77 15.53 14.19 15.41
N GLN A 78 15.96 13.79 14.21
CA GLN A 78 17.35 13.92 13.74
C GLN A 78 17.71 15.28 13.08
N VAL A 79 16.76 16.22 12.96
CA VAL A 79 17.07 17.56 12.43
C VAL A 79 17.88 18.37 13.46
N PRO A 80 19.08 18.89 13.11
CA PRO A 80 19.96 19.67 14.00
C PRO A 80 19.40 21.08 14.23
N THR A 81 18.22 21.15 14.83
CA THR A 81 17.33 22.31 14.84
C THR A 81 17.95 23.51 15.56
N ALA A 82 18.71 23.28 16.64
CA ALA A 82 19.35 24.35 17.39
C ALA A 82 20.46 25.05 16.59
N GLN A 83 21.31 24.25 15.96
CA GLN A 83 22.43 24.68 15.13
C GLN A 83 21.95 25.41 13.88
N MET A 84 20.95 24.85 13.17
CA MET A 84 20.39 25.50 11.99
C MET A 84 19.68 26.82 12.35
N LYS A 85 18.86 26.85 13.41
CA LYS A 85 18.26 28.10 13.91
C LYS A 85 19.30 29.15 14.27
N ARG A 86 20.43 28.76 14.86
CA ARG A 86 21.53 29.68 15.16
C ARG A 86 22.22 30.19 13.90
N ALA A 87 22.47 29.34 12.90
CA ALA A 87 23.01 29.75 11.61
C ALA A 87 22.10 30.77 10.90
N ILE A 88 20.80 30.48 10.82
CA ILE A 88 19.77 31.37 10.25
C ILE A 88 19.76 32.72 11.00
N ARG A 89 19.69 32.70 12.33
CA ARG A 89 19.69 33.91 13.16
C ARG A 89 20.94 34.76 12.94
N LYS A 90 22.10 34.14 12.74
CA LYS A 90 23.35 34.85 12.44
C LYS A 90 23.31 35.46 11.04
N GLY A 91 22.87 34.71 10.02
CA GLY A 91 22.67 35.25 8.67
C GLY A 91 21.74 36.46 8.66
N LEU A 92 20.56 36.35 9.27
CA LEU A 92 19.59 37.44 9.38
C LEU A 92 20.15 38.64 10.15
N LYS A 93 20.92 38.41 11.22
CA LYS A 93 21.60 39.49 11.96
C LYS A 93 22.63 40.21 11.10
N LEU A 94 23.33 39.51 10.22
CA LEU A 94 24.30 40.13 9.30
C LEU A 94 23.56 41.06 8.34
N ILE A 95 22.49 40.56 7.72
CA ILE A 95 21.65 41.33 6.79
C ILE A 95 21.09 42.58 7.51
N ASP A 96 20.44 42.41 8.66
CA ASP A 96 19.83 43.51 9.42
C ASP A 96 20.85 44.56 9.90
N LYS A 97 22.02 44.15 10.41
CA LYS A 97 22.96 45.09 11.06
C LYS A 97 24.11 45.57 10.18
N HIS A 98 24.38 44.91 9.06
CA HIS A 98 25.57 45.18 8.26
C HIS A 98 25.30 45.38 6.76
N SER A 99 24.07 45.18 6.28
CA SER A 99 23.68 45.57 4.92
C SER A 99 23.89 47.07 4.70
N ILE A 100 24.45 47.42 3.55
CA ILE A 100 24.66 48.79 3.10
C ILE A 100 24.04 48.90 1.71
N THR A 101 22.84 49.45 1.62
CA THR A 101 22.12 49.68 0.34
C THR A 101 22.23 51.12 -0.15
N VAL A 102 22.69 52.03 0.70
CA VAL A 102 22.86 53.45 0.37
C VAL A 102 23.95 53.62 -0.69
N LYS A 103 23.68 54.36 -1.77
CA LYS A 103 24.66 54.62 -2.83
C LYS A 103 25.84 55.49 -2.32
N PRO A 104 27.07 55.32 -2.87
CA PRO A 104 28.18 56.22 -2.59
C PRO A 104 27.83 57.67 -2.92
N GLN A 105 28.29 58.64 -2.12
CA GLN A 105 27.99 60.06 -2.38
C GLN A 105 28.58 60.57 -3.70
N ARG A 106 29.78 60.08 -4.07
CA ARG A 106 30.45 60.47 -5.31
C ARG A 106 29.88 59.66 -6.47
N LYS A 107 29.20 60.33 -7.41
CA LYS A 107 28.73 59.72 -8.66
C LYS A 107 29.91 59.33 -9.57
N PRO A 108 29.79 58.25 -10.36
CA PRO A 108 30.83 57.85 -11.28
C PRO A 108 30.98 58.85 -12.44
N SER A 109 32.21 58.97 -12.95
CA SER A 109 32.48 59.63 -14.22
C SER A 109 32.20 58.64 -15.36
N SER A 110 31.82 59.15 -16.53
CA SER A 110 31.57 58.33 -17.72
C SER A 110 32.79 57.47 -18.14
N ASN A 111 34.01 57.88 -17.76
CA ASN A 111 35.26 57.23 -18.17
C ASN A 111 35.80 56.20 -17.16
N ASN A 112 35.00 55.80 -16.15
CA ASN A 112 35.40 54.77 -15.19
C ASN A 112 34.32 53.68 -15.08
N PRO A 113 34.32 52.68 -15.98
CA PRO A 113 33.31 51.63 -16.00
C PRO A 113 33.30 50.80 -14.70
N GLU A 114 34.47 50.48 -14.15
CA GLU A 114 34.59 49.72 -12.89
C GLU A 114 33.88 50.41 -11.72
N TYR A 115 33.99 51.74 -11.62
CA TYR A 115 33.28 52.49 -10.59
C TYR A 115 31.79 52.67 -10.90
N GLN A 116 31.37 52.59 -12.17
CA GLN A 116 29.95 52.53 -12.53
C GLN A 116 29.33 51.21 -12.08
N ASP A 117 30.00 50.08 -12.33
CA ASP A 117 29.56 48.76 -11.90
C ASP A 117 29.44 48.70 -10.37
N PHE A 118 30.48 49.15 -9.67
CA PHE A 118 30.44 49.30 -8.22
C PHE A 118 29.28 50.19 -7.77
N TYR A 119 29.10 51.37 -8.35
CA TYR A 119 28.01 52.28 -7.99
C TYR A 119 26.62 51.68 -8.24
N ASN A 120 26.48 50.83 -9.25
CA ASN A 120 25.21 50.22 -9.64
C ASN A 120 24.78 49.04 -8.75
N GLN A 121 25.69 48.49 -7.95
CA GLN A 121 25.39 47.44 -6.97
C GLN A 121 24.22 47.80 -6.05
N ARG A 122 23.36 46.83 -5.77
CA ARG A 122 22.22 46.97 -4.85
C ARG A 122 22.64 46.86 -3.38
N GLU A 123 23.76 46.20 -3.13
CA GLU A 123 24.34 45.95 -1.81
C GLU A 123 25.86 46.16 -1.86
N PHE A 124 26.42 46.81 -0.85
CA PHE A 124 27.82 47.23 -0.79
C PHE A 124 28.64 46.51 0.30
N ASN A 125 28.01 45.68 1.12
CA ASN A 125 28.68 44.74 2.01
C ASN A 125 28.90 43.40 1.31
N ARG A 126 30.16 42.97 1.28
CA ARG A 126 30.64 41.81 0.50
C ARG A 126 30.26 40.43 1.08
N TRP A 127 29.53 40.39 2.20
CA TRP A 127 29.21 39.16 2.93
C TRP A 127 27.70 38.92 3.06
N VAL A 128 26.88 39.80 2.48
CA VAL A 128 25.41 39.70 2.57
C VAL A 128 24.90 38.56 1.70
N ASP A 129 25.51 38.34 0.54
CA ASP A 129 25.27 37.20 -0.33
C ASP A 129 25.66 35.87 0.35
N ASP A 130 26.84 35.79 0.98
CA ASP A 130 27.25 34.62 1.76
C ASP A 130 26.29 34.34 2.93
N ALA A 131 25.71 35.40 3.53
CA ALA A 131 24.71 35.26 4.59
C ALA A 131 23.39 34.66 4.08
N TRP A 132 22.92 35.07 2.89
CA TRP A 132 21.76 34.47 2.24
C TRP A 132 22.01 33.01 1.85
N ILE A 133 23.19 32.68 1.30
CA ILE A 133 23.59 31.29 1.03
C ILE A 133 23.56 30.45 2.31
N LEU A 134 24.11 30.96 3.42
CA LEU A 134 24.10 30.28 4.71
C LEU A 134 22.67 30.02 5.21
N ILE A 135 21.78 31.02 5.07
CA ILE A 135 20.36 30.88 5.45
C ILE A 135 19.70 29.77 4.62
N GLY A 136 19.84 29.82 3.29
CA GLY A 136 19.24 28.82 2.40
C GLY A 136 19.72 27.39 2.68
N LYS A 137 21.04 27.20 2.87
CA LYS A 137 21.62 25.91 3.27
C LYS A 137 21.08 25.44 4.61
N ALA A 138 21.01 26.32 5.61
CA ALA A 138 20.48 25.96 6.93
C ALA A 138 18.99 25.57 6.87
N HIS A 139 18.21 26.18 5.98
CA HIS A 139 16.83 25.78 5.72
C HIS A 139 16.73 24.40 5.05
N ILE A 140 17.59 24.07 4.06
CA ILE A 140 17.68 22.71 3.48
C ILE A 140 17.97 21.67 4.55
N TYR A 141 18.97 21.92 5.40
CA TYR A 141 19.31 21.01 6.50
C TYR A 141 18.26 21.00 7.63
N SER A 142 17.31 21.93 7.60
CA SER A 142 16.11 21.90 8.45
C SER A 142 14.88 21.35 7.73
N GLN A 143 15.02 20.88 6.49
CA GLN A 143 13.93 20.42 5.62
C GLN A 143 12.84 21.49 5.35
N ASN A 144 13.20 22.77 5.45
CA ASN A 144 12.34 23.91 5.17
C ASN A 144 12.57 24.39 3.72
N TRP A 145 12.07 23.62 2.76
CA TRP A 145 12.41 23.77 1.33
C TRP A 145 11.99 25.13 0.74
N TYR A 146 10.80 25.62 1.07
CA TYR A 146 10.27 26.89 0.55
C TYR A 146 11.06 28.11 1.07
N GLU A 147 11.43 28.10 2.35
CA GLU A 147 12.27 29.13 2.94
C GLU A 147 13.69 29.09 2.36
N ALA A 148 14.21 27.90 2.07
CA ALA A 148 15.49 27.76 1.39
C ALA A 148 15.45 28.40 -0.01
N VAL A 149 14.43 28.07 -0.81
CA VAL A 149 14.19 28.66 -2.13
C VAL A 149 14.11 30.18 -2.05
N SER A 150 13.36 30.70 -1.08
CA SER A 150 13.22 32.15 -0.86
C SER A 150 14.56 32.82 -0.57
N ALA A 151 15.41 32.20 0.26
CA ALA A 151 16.74 32.73 0.57
C ALA A 151 17.68 32.71 -0.64
N PHE A 152 17.63 31.66 -1.47
CA PHE A 152 18.43 31.59 -2.69
C PHE A 152 17.95 32.57 -3.76
N ASP A 153 16.64 32.76 -3.92
CA ASP A 153 16.05 33.76 -4.82
C ASP A 153 16.53 35.19 -4.49
N MET A 154 16.67 35.52 -3.21
CA MET A 154 17.29 36.78 -2.79
C MET A 154 18.73 36.94 -3.30
N VAL A 155 19.50 35.85 -3.39
CA VAL A 155 20.84 35.87 -3.99
C VAL A 155 20.75 36.14 -5.49
N LEU A 156 19.87 35.43 -6.19
CA LEU A 156 19.69 35.58 -7.63
C LEU A 156 19.26 36.99 -8.03
N GLN A 157 18.38 37.62 -7.25
CA GLN A 157 17.85 38.96 -7.54
C GLN A 157 18.79 40.12 -7.15
N ILE A 158 19.57 39.97 -6.08
CA ILE A 158 20.42 41.06 -5.55
C ILE A 158 21.84 40.98 -6.11
N PHE A 159 22.34 39.78 -6.38
CA PHE A 159 23.74 39.51 -6.74
C PHE A 159 23.91 38.71 -8.04
N PRO A 160 23.28 39.09 -9.17
CA PRO A 160 23.32 38.32 -10.41
C PRO A 160 24.73 38.12 -10.97
N ASP A 161 25.63 39.09 -10.79
CA ASP A 161 27.01 39.03 -11.31
C ASP A 161 28.02 38.43 -10.30
N HIS A 162 27.55 37.96 -9.15
CA HIS A 162 28.44 37.46 -8.10
C HIS A 162 28.60 35.94 -8.15
N LYS A 163 29.74 35.42 -7.69
CA LYS A 163 30.02 33.97 -7.69
C LYS A 163 28.96 33.13 -6.96
N THR A 164 28.30 33.73 -5.97
CA THR A 164 27.26 33.10 -5.15
C THR A 164 25.96 32.90 -5.92
N HIS A 165 25.74 33.60 -7.04
CA HIS A 165 24.61 33.37 -7.94
C HIS A 165 24.55 31.92 -8.41
N LEU A 166 25.65 31.45 -9.00
CA LEU A 166 25.78 30.08 -9.50
C LEU A 166 25.63 29.03 -8.40
N GLU A 167 26.17 29.30 -7.21
CA GLU A 167 26.00 28.41 -6.05
C GLU A 167 24.54 28.35 -5.59
N ALA A 168 23.85 29.49 -5.53
CA ALA A 168 22.45 29.58 -5.15
C ALA A 168 21.56 28.77 -6.09
N MET A 169 21.80 28.83 -7.41
CA MET A 169 21.05 28.04 -8.39
C MET A 169 21.13 26.54 -8.11
N LEU A 170 22.32 26.02 -7.82
CA LEU A 170 22.52 24.59 -7.55
C LEU A 170 21.86 24.13 -6.25
N TRP A 171 21.92 24.94 -5.19
CA TRP A 171 21.24 24.62 -3.93
C TRP A 171 19.73 24.80 -4.02
N MET A 172 19.25 25.79 -4.77
CA MET A 172 17.83 25.97 -5.06
C MET A 172 17.30 24.78 -5.88
N ALA A 173 18.06 24.27 -6.85
CA ALA A 173 17.72 23.05 -7.56
C ALA A 173 17.63 21.83 -6.62
N ARG A 174 18.53 21.70 -5.63
CA ARG A 174 18.41 20.65 -4.59
C ARG A 174 17.12 20.76 -3.80
N ALA A 175 16.71 21.96 -3.39
CA ALA A 175 15.44 22.15 -2.70
C ALA A 175 14.24 21.75 -3.58
N TYR A 176 14.25 22.07 -4.88
CA TYR A 176 13.21 21.63 -5.80
C TYR A 176 13.18 20.11 -6.00
N ILE A 177 14.34 19.43 -6.03
CA ILE A 177 14.40 17.96 -6.08
C ILE A 177 13.74 17.34 -4.84
N GLU A 178 13.96 17.91 -3.64
CA GLU A 178 13.32 17.41 -2.42
C GLU A 178 11.80 17.63 -2.42
N MET A 179 11.32 18.69 -3.07
CA MET A 179 9.90 18.96 -3.30
C MET A 179 9.31 18.18 -4.49
N GLU A 180 10.10 17.32 -5.14
CA GLU A 180 9.72 16.55 -6.34
C GLU A 180 9.32 17.42 -7.55
N ASP A 181 9.69 18.70 -7.52
CA ASP A 181 9.55 19.64 -8.63
C ASP A 181 10.76 19.53 -9.57
N PHE A 182 10.83 18.39 -10.25
CA PHE A 182 11.97 18.03 -11.10
C PHE A 182 12.14 18.97 -12.29
N ASP A 183 11.06 19.56 -12.80
CA ASP A 183 11.07 20.48 -13.92
C ASP A 183 11.80 21.79 -13.57
N ARG A 184 11.46 22.42 -12.45
CA ARG A 184 12.16 23.63 -12.01
C ARG A 184 13.61 23.34 -11.64
N ALA A 185 13.88 22.20 -11.01
CA ALA A 185 15.24 21.76 -10.73
C ALA A 185 16.07 21.63 -12.02
N LEU A 186 15.52 21.00 -13.05
CA LEU A 186 16.20 20.81 -14.33
C LEU A 186 16.42 22.14 -15.07
N GLN A 187 15.42 23.04 -15.07
CA GLN A 187 15.55 24.38 -15.66
C GLN A 187 16.70 25.17 -15.02
N LEU A 188 16.78 25.18 -13.68
CA LEU A 188 17.87 25.83 -12.96
C LEU A 188 19.24 25.21 -13.27
N LEU A 189 19.32 23.88 -13.37
CA LEU A 189 20.57 23.19 -13.72
C LEU A 189 21.02 23.49 -15.15
N GLN A 190 20.08 23.59 -16.10
CA GLN A 190 20.38 23.99 -17.48
C GLN A 190 20.85 25.44 -17.55
N GLN A 191 20.18 26.36 -16.84
CA GLN A 191 20.60 27.75 -16.75
C GLN A 191 21.99 27.86 -16.12
N TYR A 192 22.25 27.13 -15.03
CA TYR A 192 23.56 27.09 -14.38
C TYR A 192 24.66 26.68 -15.38
N ARG A 193 24.45 25.63 -16.17
CA ARG A 193 25.42 25.16 -17.17
C ARG A 193 25.69 26.20 -18.25
N ALA A 194 24.65 26.90 -18.71
CA ALA A 194 24.78 27.96 -19.70
C ALA A 194 25.63 29.13 -19.18
N GLU A 195 25.47 29.49 -17.90
CA GLU A 195 26.19 30.61 -17.28
C GLU A 195 27.59 30.24 -16.77
N ALA A 196 27.77 29.04 -16.22
CA ALA A 196 29.05 28.59 -15.66
C ALA A 196 30.10 28.30 -16.75
N GLY A 197 29.66 27.89 -17.94
CA GLY A 197 30.52 27.53 -19.07
C GLY A 197 31.54 26.42 -18.76
N GLU A 198 32.62 26.34 -19.55
CA GLU A 198 33.61 25.25 -19.46
C GLU A 198 34.40 25.21 -18.14
N ARG A 199 34.52 26.35 -17.43
CA ARG A 199 35.33 26.43 -16.20
C ARG A 199 34.65 25.76 -15.00
N ASN A 200 33.32 25.64 -15.02
CA ASN A 200 32.45 25.02 -14.00
C ASN A 200 33.02 25.06 -12.56
N PRO A 201 32.96 26.22 -11.86
CA PRO A 201 33.58 26.38 -10.55
C PRO A 201 32.96 25.53 -9.44
N TYR A 202 31.74 25.01 -9.66
CA TYR A 202 31.01 24.18 -8.71
C TYR A 202 30.76 22.75 -9.23
N LEU A 203 31.72 22.19 -9.99
CA LEU A 203 31.62 20.85 -10.59
C LEU A 203 31.07 19.78 -9.63
N VAL A 204 31.65 19.62 -8.44
CA VAL A 204 31.21 18.58 -7.48
C VAL A 204 29.76 18.79 -7.03
N LEU A 205 29.38 20.05 -6.76
CA LEU A 205 28.03 20.42 -6.34
C LEU A 205 27.03 20.15 -7.47
N GLU A 206 27.35 20.51 -8.71
CA GLU A 206 26.53 20.26 -9.89
C GLU A 206 26.36 18.75 -10.15
N GLN A 207 27.47 18.00 -10.21
CA GLN A 207 27.44 16.56 -10.50
C GLN A 207 26.68 15.78 -9.42
N SER A 208 26.83 16.15 -8.14
CA SER A 208 26.06 15.52 -7.06
C SER A 208 24.58 15.90 -7.11
N THR A 209 24.22 17.15 -7.44
CA THR A 209 22.81 17.54 -7.61
C THR A 209 22.16 16.79 -8.78
N LEU A 210 22.86 16.63 -9.90
CA LEU A 210 22.37 15.86 -11.05
C LEU A 210 22.24 14.38 -10.72
N ALA A 211 23.25 13.78 -10.08
CA ALA A 211 23.16 12.40 -9.62
C ALA A 211 21.91 12.20 -8.75
N TRP A 212 21.67 13.10 -7.80
CA TRP A 212 20.51 13.05 -6.93
C TRP A 212 19.18 13.22 -7.66
N LEU A 213 19.09 14.17 -8.61
CA LEU A 213 17.91 14.35 -9.48
C LEU A 213 17.54 13.04 -10.18
N TRP A 214 18.51 12.40 -10.83
CA TRP A 214 18.26 11.17 -11.58
C TRP A 214 17.99 9.96 -10.68
N MET A 215 18.60 9.91 -9.49
CA MET A 215 18.28 8.89 -8.47
C MET A 215 16.81 9.00 -8.04
N ARG A 216 16.32 10.23 -7.78
CA ARG A 216 14.93 10.47 -7.38
C ARG A 216 13.93 10.14 -8.49
N GLN A 217 14.31 10.35 -9.76
CA GLN A 217 13.54 9.91 -10.92
C GLN A 217 13.69 8.41 -11.25
N LYS A 218 14.44 7.63 -10.44
CA LYS A 218 14.76 6.21 -10.67
C LYS A 218 15.46 5.94 -12.02
N ASN A 219 16.05 6.96 -12.64
CA ASN A 219 16.87 6.82 -13.85
C ASN A 219 18.32 6.50 -13.48
N TYR A 220 18.56 5.23 -13.12
CA TYR A 220 19.85 4.80 -12.58
C TYR A 220 21.01 4.90 -13.57
N ASN A 221 20.73 4.81 -14.88
CA ASN A 221 21.75 4.95 -15.93
C ASN A 221 22.37 6.36 -15.96
N GLU A 222 21.54 7.40 -15.89
CA GLU A 222 22.04 8.77 -15.82
C GLU A 222 22.64 9.07 -14.45
N ALA A 223 21.99 8.63 -13.36
CA ALA A 223 22.49 8.79 -12.00
C ALA A 223 23.92 8.26 -11.83
N LEU A 224 24.22 7.08 -12.38
CA LEU A 224 25.53 6.42 -12.32
C LEU A 224 26.65 7.35 -12.83
N LYS A 225 26.45 7.96 -14.02
CA LYS A 225 27.44 8.83 -14.68
C LYS A 225 27.78 10.03 -13.81
N TYR A 226 26.75 10.72 -13.31
CA TYR A 226 26.92 11.91 -12.49
C TYR A 226 27.49 11.57 -11.09
N CYS A 227 27.06 10.44 -10.51
CA CYS A 227 27.57 9.96 -9.22
C CYS A 227 29.07 9.65 -9.29
N GLN A 228 29.53 9.01 -10.38
CA GLN A 228 30.94 8.71 -10.59
C GLN A 228 31.80 9.99 -10.63
N ASN A 229 31.34 11.03 -11.33
CA ASN A 229 32.01 12.33 -11.37
C ASN A 229 32.01 13.02 -10.00
N ALA A 230 30.91 12.96 -9.27
CA ALA A 230 30.83 13.51 -7.92
C ALA A 230 31.80 12.81 -6.94
N ALA A 231 31.78 11.47 -6.89
CA ALA A 231 32.60 10.66 -5.98
C ALA A 231 34.11 10.77 -6.26
N SER A 232 34.50 10.88 -7.54
CA SER A 232 35.91 11.01 -7.93
C SER A 232 36.49 12.38 -7.60
N ASN A 233 35.70 13.45 -7.70
CA ASN A 233 36.16 14.84 -7.56
C ASN A 233 35.92 15.47 -6.18
N THR A 234 35.11 14.86 -5.30
CA THR A 234 34.92 15.40 -3.94
C THR A 234 36.17 15.26 -3.07
N ASN A 235 36.36 16.28 -2.22
CA ASN A 235 37.41 16.36 -1.20
C ASN A 235 36.87 16.06 0.22
N ASP A 236 35.55 16.06 0.41
CA ASP A 236 34.94 15.68 1.68
C ASP A 236 35.00 14.16 1.84
N LYS A 237 35.65 13.67 2.91
CA LYS A 237 35.88 12.24 3.10
C LYS A 237 34.57 11.46 3.31
N TRP A 238 33.61 12.04 4.04
CA TRP A 238 32.33 11.41 4.33
C TRP A 238 31.52 11.26 3.04
N GLU A 239 31.41 12.33 2.26
CA GLU A 239 30.74 12.30 0.95
C GLU A 239 31.43 11.34 0.00
N LYS A 240 32.77 11.32 -0.02
CA LYS A 240 33.52 10.41 -0.87
C LYS A 240 33.20 8.95 -0.59
N ILE A 241 33.20 8.55 0.68
CA ILE A 241 32.86 7.19 1.11
C ILE A 241 31.43 6.86 0.70
N ARG A 242 30.46 7.71 1.08
CA ARG A 242 29.05 7.50 0.79
C ARG A 242 28.77 7.43 -0.70
N TRP A 243 29.29 8.35 -1.50
CA TRP A 243 29.04 8.40 -2.94
C TRP A 243 29.73 7.26 -3.68
N TYR A 244 30.88 6.75 -3.22
CA TYR A 244 31.41 5.49 -3.78
C TYR A 244 30.55 4.28 -3.40
N PHE A 245 29.95 4.26 -2.21
CA PHE A 245 29.00 3.20 -1.84
C PHE A 245 27.76 3.25 -2.77
N ILE A 246 27.17 4.44 -2.92
CA ILE A 246 26.02 4.70 -3.81
C ILE A 246 26.37 4.36 -5.27
N LEU A 247 27.57 4.73 -5.74
CA LEU A 247 28.03 4.38 -7.08
C LEU A 247 28.02 2.86 -7.29
N GLY A 248 28.44 2.09 -6.27
CA GLY A 248 28.38 0.63 -6.30
C GLY A 248 26.96 0.11 -6.43
N GLN A 249 26.03 0.65 -5.63
CA GLN A 249 24.62 0.26 -5.65
C GLN A 249 23.93 0.63 -6.98
N LEU A 250 24.19 1.82 -7.52
CA LEU A 250 23.68 2.25 -8.82
C LEU A 250 24.22 1.37 -9.95
N ALA A 251 25.51 1.01 -9.90
CA ALA A 251 26.13 0.14 -10.88
C ALA A 251 25.50 -1.26 -10.86
N GLN A 252 25.19 -1.81 -9.67
CA GLN A 252 24.44 -3.07 -9.55
C GLN A 252 23.05 -3.00 -10.18
N LYS A 253 22.30 -1.89 -9.95
CA LYS A 253 20.96 -1.71 -10.55
C LYS A 253 20.99 -1.61 -12.08
N VAL A 254 22.08 -1.08 -12.64
CA VAL A 254 22.29 -0.99 -14.10
C VAL A 254 22.86 -2.28 -14.70
N GLY A 255 23.42 -3.18 -13.87
CA GLY A 255 24.09 -4.41 -14.32
C GLY A 255 25.57 -4.22 -14.67
N ASP A 256 26.18 -3.08 -14.32
CA ASP A 256 27.62 -2.83 -14.48
C ASP A 256 28.39 -3.35 -13.26
N TYR A 257 28.59 -4.67 -13.21
CA TYR A 257 29.18 -5.33 -12.04
C TYR A 257 30.67 -4.99 -11.83
N ASP A 258 31.42 -4.67 -12.89
CA ASP A 258 32.82 -4.27 -12.81
C ASP A 258 32.95 -2.91 -12.09
N THR A 259 32.17 -1.92 -12.53
CA THR A 259 32.12 -0.62 -11.86
C THR A 259 31.64 -0.76 -10.42
N ALA A 260 30.66 -1.63 -10.17
CA ALA A 260 30.16 -1.89 -8.82
C ALA A 260 31.27 -2.42 -7.89
N TYR A 261 31.98 -3.46 -8.33
CA TYR A 261 33.07 -4.07 -7.58
C TYR A 261 34.17 -3.05 -7.25
N ASP A 262 34.57 -2.25 -8.24
CA ASP A 262 35.59 -1.21 -8.07
C ASP A 262 35.15 -0.10 -7.12
N ALA A 263 33.87 0.29 -7.16
CA ALA A 263 33.31 1.29 -6.27
C ALA A 263 33.33 0.82 -4.80
N PHE A 264 32.87 -0.40 -4.51
CA PHE A 264 32.94 -0.96 -3.15
C PHE A 264 34.38 -1.19 -2.67
N ASN A 265 35.29 -1.59 -3.56
CA ASN A 265 36.72 -1.69 -3.23
C ASN A 265 37.31 -0.31 -2.87
N LYS A 266 36.92 0.77 -3.56
CA LYS A 266 37.31 2.14 -3.19
C LYS A 266 36.77 2.53 -1.82
N VAL A 267 35.52 2.16 -1.48
CA VAL A 267 34.98 2.35 -0.12
C VAL A 267 35.90 1.70 0.91
N CYS A 268 36.23 0.42 0.77
CA CYS A 268 37.12 -0.27 1.72
C CYS A 268 38.51 0.39 1.85
N ARG A 269 39.06 0.92 0.74
CA ARG A 269 40.37 1.63 0.74
C ARG A 269 40.34 2.97 1.46
N LEU A 270 39.18 3.64 1.50
CA LEU A 270 38.99 4.90 2.22
C LEU A 270 38.92 4.74 3.74
N LYS A 271 38.87 3.49 4.23
CA LYS A 271 38.83 3.12 5.66
C LYS A 271 37.70 3.86 6.40
N PRO A 272 36.43 3.59 6.05
CA PRO A 272 35.28 4.04 6.84
C PRO A 272 35.24 3.29 8.18
N ASP A 273 34.17 3.52 8.94
CA ASP A 273 33.82 2.69 10.09
C ASP A 273 33.65 1.20 9.70
N TYR A 274 33.53 0.35 10.71
CA TYR A 274 33.48 -1.09 10.49
C TYR A 274 32.22 -1.56 9.78
N GLU A 275 31.07 -0.96 10.08
CA GLU A 275 29.77 -1.29 9.51
C GLU A 275 29.77 -1.04 7.99
N THR A 276 30.11 0.17 7.58
CA THR A 276 30.26 0.51 6.16
C THR A 276 31.28 -0.42 5.47
N THR A 277 32.36 -0.77 6.16
CA THR A 277 33.39 -1.68 5.63
C THR A 277 32.84 -3.09 5.39
N ILE A 278 32.10 -3.67 6.34
CA ILE A 278 31.57 -5.03 6.20
C ILE A 278 30.48 -5.08 5.13
N HIS A 279 29.60 -4.08 5.06
CA HIS A 279 28.60 -4.00 3.99
C HIS A 279 29.23 -3.89 2.60
N ALA A 280 30.25 -3.03 2.42
CA ALA A 280 30.98 -2.94 1.16
C ALA A 280 31.69 -4.26 0.81
N ARG A 281 32.23 -4.99 1.80
CA ARG A 281 32.86 -6.30 1.59
C ARG A 281 31.87 -7.40 1.23
N ILE A 282 30.66 -7.38 1.81
CA ILE A 282 29.58 -8.31 1.45
C ILE A 282 29.21 -8.07 -0.02
N GLN A 283 28.98 -6.81 -0.42
CA GLN A 283 28.67 -6.47 -1.81
C GLN A 283 29.81 -6.85 -2.77
N GLN A 284 31.06 -6.56 -2.41
CA GLN A 284 32.23 -6.99 -3.19
C GLN A 284 32.30 -8.51 -3.32
N ALA A 285 32.01 -9.26 -2.25
CA ALA A 285 32.01 -10.72 -2.27
C ALA A 285 30.92 -11.27 -3.20
N LEU A 286 29.71 -10.72 -3.13
CA LEU A 286 28.60 -11.06 -4.02
C LEU A 286 28.96 -10.83 -5.49
N LEU A 287 29.72 -9.78 -5.79
CA LEU A 287 30.17 -9.44 -7.15
C LEU A 287 31.39 -10.25 -7.63
N ALA A 288 32.22 -10.78 -6.72
CA ALA A 288 33.51 -11.40 -7.06
C ALA A 288 33.42 -12.65 -7.95
N GLY A 289 32.23 -13.25 -8.05
CA GLY A 289 31.97 -14.45 -8.84
C GLY A 289 30.82 -14.30 -9.82
N LEU A 290 30.24 -13.11 -10.00
CA LEU A 290 29.17 -12.93 -10.98
C LEU A 290 29.73 -12.78 -12.40
N PRO A 291 29.02 -13.29 -13.44
CA PRO A 291 27.80 -14.10 -13.34
C PRO A 291 28.07 -15.61 -13.16
N ASP A 292 29.31 -16.09 -13.35
CA ASP A 292 29.56 -17.51 -13.66
C ASP A 292 30.06 -18.40 -12.50
N GLN A 293 30.52 -17.82 -11.39
CA GLN A 293 31.22 -18.52 -10.29
C GLN A 293 30.72 -18.11 -8.88
N PRO A 294 29.42 -18.28 -8.57
CA PRO A 294 28.82 -17.89 -7.29
C PRO A 294 29.43 -18.61 -6.06
N ASP A 295 30.06 -19.77 -6.24
CA ASP A 295 30.81 -20.45 -5.16
C ASP A 295 31.94 -19.60 -4.58
N ILE A 296 32.56 -18.72 -5.37
CA ILE A 296 33.57 -17.79 -4.87
C ILE A 296 32.94 -16.86 -3.83
N ALA A 297 31.80 -16.26 -4.17
CA ALA A 297 31.05 -15.39 -3.28
C ALA A 297 30.66 -16.13 -1.98
N ARG A 298 30.09 -17.33 -2.10
CA ARG A 298 29.71 -18.18 -0.96
C ARG A 298 30.89 -18.48 -0.04
N ASN A 299 32.04 -18.84 -0.59
CA ASN A 299 33.22 -19.18 0.20
C ASN A 299 33.78 -17.96 0.97
N ILE A 300 33.77 -16.78 0.34
CA ILE A 300 34.17 -15.52 0.98
C ILE A 300 33.18 -15.17 2.10
N LEU A 301 31.87 -15.22 1.82
CA LEU A 301 30.82 -14.89 2.80
C LEU A 301 30.83 -15.87 3.98
N LYS A 302 30.95 -17.18 3.74
CA LYS A 302 31.10 -18.19 4.81
C LYS A 302 32.32 -17.92 5.68
N LYS A 303 33.44 -17.44 5.11
CA LYS A 303 34.60 -17.01 5.89
C LYS A 303 34.26 -15.80 6.75
N TYR A 304 33.58 -14.79 6.21
CA TYR A 304 33.14 -13.63 6.98
C TYR A 304 32.19 -14.01 8.12
N ALA A 305 31.21 -14.90 7.90
CA ALA A 305 30.28 -15.36 8.93
C ALA A 305 30.98 -16.01 10.14
N LYS A 306 32.12 -16.69 9.91
CA LYS A 306 32.92 -17.35 10.95
C LYS A 306 33.79 -16.38 11.77
N GLU A 307 34.05 -15.17 11.27
CA GLU A 307 34.89 -14.20 11.98
C GLU A 307 34.13 -13.57 13.16
N TYR A 308 34.69 -13.61 14.37
CA TYR A 308 34.03 -13.13 15.60
C TYR A 308 33.54 -11.66 15.50
N LYS A 309 34.36 -10.78 14.91
CA LYS A 309 34.01 -9.37 14.66
C LYS A 309 32.78 -9.15 13.76
N ASN A 310 32.31 -10.19 13.06
CA ASN A 310 31.12 -10.14 12.20
C ASN A 310 29.88 -10.72 12.86
N GLN A 311 29.90 -11.04 14.17
CA GLN A 311 28.78 -11.68 14.85
C GLN A 311 27.46 -10.92 14.64
N ASN A 312 27.48 -9.59 14.76
CA ASN A 312 26.30 -8.73 14.57
C ASN A 312 25.89 -8.55 13.09
N TYR A 313 26.70 -9.05 12.15
CA TYR A 313 26.46 -8.94 10.71
C TYR A 313 26.15 -10.29 10.05
N ARG A 314 26.00 -11.36 10.85
CA ARG A 314 25.78 -12.72 10.34
C ARG A 314 24.47 -12.83 9.57
N GLY A 315 23.40 -12.18 10.03
CA GLY A 315 22.12 -12.16 9.33
C GLY A 315 22.28 -11.68 7.88
N GLN A 316 22.94 -10.55 7.68
CA GLN A 316 23.18 -9.96 6.36
C GLN A 316 24.14 -10.81 5.51
N ILE A 317 25.14 -11.44 6.12
CA ILE A 317 26.07 -12.33 5.43
C ILE A 317 25.33 -13.59 4.93
N TYR A 318 24.51 -14.23 5.76
CA TYR A 318 23.72 -15.40 5.37
C TYR A 318 22.64 -15.05 4.35
N ARG A 319 22.03 -13.86 4.44
CA ARG A 319 21.13 -13.33 3.40
C ARG A 319 21.86 -13.20 2.06
N GLY A 320 23.09 -12.69 2.06
CA GLY A 320 23.93 -12.67 0.86
C GLY A 320 24.23 -14.07 0.32
N ILE A 321 24.49 -15.06 1.18
CA ILE A 321 24.66 -16.46 0.75
C ILE A 321 23.36 -16.99 0.12
N ALA A 322 22.21 -16.70 0.72
CA ALA A 322 20.93 -17.10 0.17
C ALA A 322 20.67 -16.48 -1.22
N GLU A 323 21.01 -15.20 -1.40
CA GLU A 323 20.92 -14.51 -2.70
C GLU A 323 21.73 -15.23 -3.78
N THR A 324 22.94 -15.71 -3.45
CA THR A 324 23.73 -16.49 -4.42
C THR A 324 23.08 -17.80 -4.84
N TRP A 325 22.42 -18.52 -3.92
CA TRP A 325 21.71 -19.76 -4.25
C TRP A 325 20.42 -19.49 -5.02
N PHE A 326 19.69 -18.44 -4.63
CA PHE A 326 18.49 -18.02 -5.32
C PHE A 326 18.78 -17.65 -6.80
N ASN A 327 19.88 -16.91 -7.05
CA ASN A 327 20.29 -16.56 -8.41
C ASN A 327 20.69 -17.78 -9.27
N GLU A 328 21.10 -18.90 -8.66
CA GLU A 328 21.31 -20.18 -9.35
C GLU A 328 20.03 -21.01 -9.53
N GLY A 329 18.91 -20.58 -8.95
CA GLY A 329 17.64 -21.32 -8.93
C GLY A 329 17.54 -22.39 -7.83
N ASP A 330 18.53 -22.51 -6.93
CA ASP A 330 18.45 -23.42 -5.78
C ASP A 330 17.70 -22.75 -4.62
N THR A 331 16.38 -22.82 -4.70
CA THR A 331 15.49 -22.20 -3.72
C THR A 331 15.51 -22.91 -2.36
N ILE A 332 15.87 -24.19 -2.31
CA ILE A 332 16.00 -24.95 -1.06
C ILE A 332 17.18 -24.41 -0.25
N MET A 333 18.36 -24.30 -0.87
CA MET A 333 19.53 -23.75 -0.22
C MET A 333 19.39 -22.25 0.07
N ALA A 334 18.66 -21.51 -0.78
CA ALA A 334 18.32 -20.12 -0.50
C ALA A 334 17.49 -20.00 0.79
N LEU A 335 16.37 -20.74 0.90
CA LEU A 335 15.52 -20.73 2.10
C LEU A 335 16.28 -21.18 3.35
N ALA A 336 17.08 -22.25 3.27
CA ALA A 336 17.89 -22.71 4.40
C ALA A 336 18.86 -21.63 4.92
N ASN A 337 19.48 -20.86 4.01
CA ASN A 337 20.35 -19.76 4.43
C ASN A 337 19.58 -18.51 4.88
N LEU A 338 18.37 -18.26 4.38
CA LEU A 338 17.50 -17.21 4.92
C LEU A 338 17.01 -17.53 6.33
N GLN A 339 16.71 -18.80 6.62
CA GLN A 339 16.39 -19.24 7.98
C GLN A 339 17.55 -19.00 8.94
N LEU A 340 18.78 -19.35 8.54
CA LEU A 340 19.99 -18.98 9.29
C LEU A 340 20.11 -17.45 9.44
N ALA A 341 19.82 -16.69 8.37
CA ALA A 341 19.87 -15.25 8.41
C ALA A 341 18.89 -14.65 9.44
N ALA A 342 17.65 -15.15 9.47
CA ALA A 342 16.62 -14.73 10.42
C ALA A 342 17.04 -15.01 11.86
N GLY A 343 17.59 -16.21 12.14
CA GLY A 343 18.10 -16.56 13.46
C GLY A 343 19.22 -15.66 13.98
N TYR A 344 20.01 -15.04 13.09
CA TYR A 344 21.07 -14.09 13.47
C TYR A 344 20.67 -12.60 13.37
N ALA A 345 19.45 -12.28 12.93
CA ALA A 345 19.01 -10.91 12.68
C ALA A 345 18.13 -10.31 13.81
N HIS A 346 18.00 -11.01 14.95
CA HIS A 346 17.06 -10.68 16.03
C HIS A 346 17.16 -9.24 16.57
N ASP A 347 18.34 -8.62 16.54
CA ASP A 347 18.55 -7.26 17.06
C ASP A 347 18.13 -6.15 16.08
N ASN A 348 17.73 -6.50 14.84
CA ASN A 348 17.31 -5.53 13.84
C ASN A 348 15.97 -5.96 13.19
N PRO A 349 14.84 -5.38 13.63
CA PRO A 349 13.52 -5.71 13.11
C PRO A 349 13.39 -5.45 11.60
N VAL A 350 13.97 -4.36 11.08
CA VAL A 350 13.92 -4.05 9.63
C VAL A 350 14.58 -5.16 8.81
N ILE A 351 15.75 -5.64 9.25
CA ILE A 351 16.47 -6.71 8.55
C ILE A 351 15.73 -8.04 8.67
N SER A 352 15.21 -8.35 9.85
CA SER A 352 14.42 -9.57 10.07
C SER A 352 13.16 -9.58 9.20
N GLY A 353 12.40 -8.49 9.18
CA GLY A 353 11.22 -8.33 8.34
C GLY A 353 11.53 -8.47 6.86
N LYS A 354 12.64 -7.88 6.37
CA LYS A 354 13.13 -8.07 4.99
C LYS A 354 13.47 -9.52 4.67
N ILE A 355 14.07 -10.23 5.60
CA ILE A 355 14.41 -11.66 5.44
C ILE A 355 13.13 -12.49 5.33
N PHE A 356 12.14 -12.26 6.20
CA PHE A 356 10.85 -12.95 6.12
C PHE A 356 10.11 -12.66 4.81
N LYS A 357 10.08 -11.39 4.39
CA LYS A 357 9.53 -11.00 3.09
C LYS A 357 10.21 -11.75 1.94
N GLN A 358 11.54 -11.88 1.97
CA GLN A 358 12.28 -12.63 0.95
C GLN A 358 11.96 -14.13 0.98
N MET A 359 11.79 -14.73 2.16
CA MET A 359 11.34 -16.13 2.27
C MET A 359 9.91 -16.31 1.73
N ALA A 360 9.04 -15.33 1.97
CA ALA A 360 7.67 -15.32 1.46
C ALA A 360 7.65 -15.28 -0.07
N ASP A 361 8.42 -14.36 -0.68
CA ASP A 361 8.53 -14.23 -2.13
C ASP A 361 9.03 -15.54 -2.78
N ILE A 362 10.08 -16.17 -2.22
CA ILE A 362 10.61 -17.43 -2.73
C ILE A 362 9.58 -18.55 -2.60
N SER A 363 8.90 -18.62 -1.46
CA SER A 363 7.87 -19.63 -1.22
C SER A 363 6.70 -19.48 -2.18
N PHE A 364 6.28 -18.23 -2.44
CA PHE A 364 5.22 -17.90 -3.39
C PHE A 364 5.62 -18.29 -4.82
N GLN A 365 6.84 -17.97 -5.25
CA GLN A 365 7.35 -18.34 -6.58
C GLN A 365 7.40 -19.85 -6.78
N ASN A 366 7.72 -20.60 -5.73
CA ASN A 366 7.74 -22.06 -5.75
C ASN A 366 6.35 -22.72 -5.67
N GLY A 367 5.26 -21.95 -5.54
CA GLY A 367 3.91 -22.49 -5.36
C GLY A 367 3.59 -22.96 -3.94
N ASN A 368 4.48 -22.71 -2.97
CA ASN A 368 4.27 -23.02 -1.55
C ASN A 368 3.48 -21.88 -0.88
N TYR A 369 2.24 -21.67 -1.31
CA TYR A 369 1.39 -20.54 -0.92
C TYR A 369 1.09 -20.48 0.59
N ILE A 370 0.93 -21.63 1.25
CA ILE A 370 0.70 -21.72 2.70
C ILE A 370 1.91 -21.15 3.48
N LEU A 371 3.12 -21.50 3.03
CA LEU A 371 4.36 -21.04 3.66
C LEU A 371 4.63 -19.57 3.33
N ALA A 372 4.32 -19.14 2.11
CA ALA A 372 4.42 -17.75 1.70
C ALA A 372 3.52 -16.84 2.56
N ASP A 373 2.28 -17.24 2.79
CA ASP A 373 1.32 -16.53 3.65
C ASP A 373 1.88 -16.33 5.07
N ALA A 374 2.40 -17.40 5.69
CA ALA A 374 2.99 -17.34 7.03
C ALA A 374 4.22 -16.41 7.11
N TYR A 375 5.06 -16.41 6.07
CA TYR A 375 6.23 -15.54 6.02
C TYR A 375 5.89 -14.07 5.75
N TYR A 376 4.87 -13.78 4.94
CA TYR A 376 4.37 -12.40 4.80
C TYR A 376 3.77 -11.90 6.12
N ASP A 377 3.02 -12.73 6.84
CA ASP A 377 2.49 -12.40 8.17
C ASP A 377 3.63 -12.07 9.16
N SER A 378 4.65 -12.92 9.21
CA SER A 378 5.85 -12.68 10.03
C SER A 378 6.57 -11.38 9.67
N ALA A 379 6.64 -11.06 8.37
CA ALA A 379 7.23 -9.79 7.92
C ALA A 379 6.42 -8.59 8.42
N LEU A 380 5.09 -8.63 8.32
CA LEU A 380 4.21 -7.55 8.79
C LEU A 380 4.27 -7.34 10.30
N VAL A 381 4.39 -8.43 11.08
CA VAL A 381 4.50 -8.35 12.55
C VAL A 381 5.82 -7.73 13.00
N ILE A 382 6.91 -7.96 12.26
CA ILE A 382 8.27 -7.57 12.67
C ILE A 382 8.68 -6.20 12.12
N LEU A 383 8.16 -5.80 10.94
CA LEU A 383 8.52 -4.51 10.35
C LEU A 383 7.94 -3.35 11.18
N PRO A 384 8.68 -2.23 11.33
CA PRO A 384 8.15 -1.01 11.94
C PRO A 384 6.92 -0.49 11.19
N GLU A 385 5.91 0.03 11.90
CA GLU A 385 4.64 0.51 11.32
C GLU A 385 4.82 1.57 10.21
N ASP A 386 5.88 2.37 10.28
CA ASP A 386 6.23 3.41 9.31
C ASP A 386 7.08 2.90 8.13
N TYR A 387 7.34 1.59 8.06
CA TYR A 387 8.17 1.01 7.02
C TYR A 387 7.47 1.04 5.66
N HIS A 388 8.12 1.67 4.67
CA HIS A 388 7.51 2.06 3.39
C HIS A 388 6.86 0.92 2.58
N SER A 389 7.28 -0.35 2.75
CA SER A 389 6.76 -1.49 1.98
C SER A 389 5.64 -2.24 2.68
N ILE A 390 5.20 -1.84 3.88
CA ILE A 390 4.06 -2.48 4.55
C ILE A 390 2.83 -2.54 3.64
N PRO A 391 2.40 -1.45 2.95
CA PRO A 391 1.24 -1.50 2.07
C PRO A 391 1.35 -2.53 0.93
N GLU A 392 2.56 -2.70 0.37
CA GLU A 392 2.83 -3.69 -0.67
C GLU A 392 2.69 -5.12 -0.12
N ILE A 393 3.27 -5.37 1.06
CA ILE A 393 3.24 -6.69 1.70
C ILE A 393 1.80 -7.05 2.11
N GLU A 394 1.07 -6.12 2.72
CA GLU A 394 -0.35 -6.31 3.07
C GLU A 394 -1.20 -6.60 1.84
N HIS A 395 -0.98 -5.86 0.74
CA HIS A 395 -1.72 -6.09 -0.49
C HIS A 395 -1.54 -7.53 -0.98
N ILE A 396 -0.29 -8.03 -1.06
CA ILE A 396 -0.02 -9.42 -1.47
C ILE A 396 -0.65 -10.41 -0.49
N LYS A 397 -0.46 -10.20 0.81
CA LYS A 397 -0.98 -11.08 1.87
C LYS A 397 -2.49 -11.18 1.84
N ASN A 398 -3.20 -10.07 1.64
CA ASN A 398 -4.67 -10.06 1.59
C ASN A 398 -5.23 -10.88 0.41
N LYS A 399 -4.52 -10.94 -0.72
CA LYS A 399 -4.90 -11.83 -1.84
C LYS A 399 -4.52 -13.29 -1.61
N LEU A 400 -3.43 -13.51 -0.89
CA LEU A 400 -2.81 -14.82 -0.68
C LEU A 400 -3.49 -15.60 0.45
N ALA A 401 -3.92 -14.93 1.51
CA ALA A 401 -4.52 -15.56 2.68
C ALA A 401 -5.73 -16.45 2.32
N PRO A 402 -6.69 -16.03 1.47
CA PRO A 402 -7.78 -16.90 1.03
C PRO A 402 -7.30 -18.13 0.25
N LEU A 403 -6.24 -17.99 -0.56
CA LEU A 403 -5.65 -19.12 -1.29
C LEU A 403 -5.00 -20.10 -0.31
N ALA A 404 -4.16 -19.59 0.58
CA ALA A 404 -3.50 -20.39 1.60
C ALA A 404 -4.51 -21.13 2.48
N GLU A 405 -5.62 -20.48 2.84
CA GLU A 405 -6.68 -21.08 3.63
C GLU A 405 -7.37 -22.25 2.90
N ASN A 406 -7.78 -22.05 1.65
CA ASN A 406 -8.36 -23.14 0.86
C ASN A 406 -7.39 -24.33 0.69
N LEU A 407 -6.09 -24.05 0.49
CA LEU A 407 -5.08 -25.09 0.41
C LEU A 407 -4.88 -25.83 1.75
N ARG A 408 -4.94 -25.12 2.89
CA ARG A 408 -4.93 -25.75 4.22
C ARG A 408 -6.17 -26.63 4.43
N ILE A 409 -7.35 -26.19 3.99
CA ILE A 409 -8.57 -27.00 4.04
C ILE A 409 -8.36 -28.30 3.25
N ILE A 410 -7.85 -28.23 2.02
CA ILE A 410 -7.58 -29.42 1.21
C ILE A 410 -6.59 -30.36 1.92
N GLU A 411 -5.43 -29.86 2.35
CA GLU A 411 -4.40 -30.66 3.03
C GLU A 411 -4.92 -31.31 4.32
N HIS A 412 -5.67 -30.55 5.11
CA HIS A 412 -6.26 -31.02 6.36
C HIS A 412 -7.32 -32.07 6.11
N GLN A 413 -8.30 -31.82 5.22
CA GLN A 413 -9.38 -32.76 4.92
C GLN A 413 -8.84 -34.06 4.31
N ASP A 414 -7.86 -33.98 3.40
CA ASP A 414 -7.20 -35.17 2.85
C ASP A 414 -6.49 -35.98 3.92
N SER A 415 -5.83 -35.31 4.87
CA SER A 415 -5.15 -35.95 5.98
C SER A 415 -6.13 -36.69 6.90
N VAL A 416 -7.21 -36.03 7.35
CA VAL A 416 -8.18 -36.65 8.25
C VAL A 416 -8.99 -37.75 7.56
N LEU A 417 -9.33 -37.61 6.27
CA LEU A 417 -9.97 -38.66 5.49
C LEU A 417 -9.07 -39.88 5.30
N ARG A 418 -7.77 -39.66 5.03
CA ARG A 418 -6.78 -40.74 4.94
C ARG A 418 -6.69 -41.52 6.25
N ILE A 419 -6.63 -40.82 7.38
CA ILE A 419 -6.58 -41.46 8.71
C ILE A 419 -7.91 -42.18 9.01
N ALA A 420 -9.06 -41.57 8.68
CA ALA A 420 -10.38 -42.17 8.87
C ALA A 420 -10.65 -43.40 7.99
N ALA A 421 -9.94 -43.53 6.86
CA ALA A 421 -10.00 -44.70 5.98
C ALA A 421 -9.18 -45.90 6.52
N MET A 422 -8.27 -45.68 7.47
CA MET A 422 -7.49 -46.76 8.08
C MET A 422 -8.37 -47.69 8.93
N PRO A 423 -8.08 -49.01 8.97
CA PRO A 423 -8.66 -49.91 9.97
C PRO A 423 -8.44 -49.37 11.39
N GLU A 424 -9.39 -49.62 12.30
CA GLU A 424 -9.37 -49.05 13.65
C GLU A 424 -8.06 -49.32 14.42
N ASP A 425 -7.55 -50.56 14.36
CA ASP A 425 -6.29 -50.93 15.01
C ASP A 425 -5.07 -50.20 14.42
N GLU A 426 -5.04 -49.98 13.11
CA GLU A 426 -3.95 -49.27 12.42
C GLU A 426 -4.02 -47.77 12.70
N ARG A 427 -5.23 -47.21 12.70
CA ARG A 427 -5.50 -45.81 13.02
C ARG A 427 -5.05 -45.45 14.43
N ASN A 428 -5.41 -46.28 15.42
CA ASN A 428 -5.04 -46.03 16.81
C ASN A 428 -3.52 -46.04 17.00
N ARG A 429 -2.82 -47.00 16.38
CA ARG A 429 -1.35 -47.04 16.38
C ARG A 429 -0.72 -45.83 15.70
N PHE A 430 -1.28 -45.37 14.57
CA PHE A 430 -0.79 -44.19 13.88
C PHE A 430 -0.91 -42.93 14.75
N ILE A 431 -2.04 -42.77 15.45
CA ILE A 431 -2.26 -41.64 16.37
C ILE A 431 -1.30 -41.72 17.56
N GLU A 432 -1.11 -42.91 18.15
CA GLU A 432 -0.12 -43.10 19.22
C GLU A 432 1.29 -42.72 18.78
N GLN A 433 1.70 -43.11 17.57
CA GLN A 433 2.99 -42.73 16.99
C GLN A 433 3.09 -41.21 16.77
N LEU A 434 2.01 -40.55 16.35
CA LEU A 434 1.99 -39.11 16.13
C LEU A 434 2.09 -38.34 17.46
N ILE A 435 1.40 -38.80 18.50
CA ILE A 435 1.52 -38.26 19.86
C ILE A 435 2.96 -38.43 20.35
N GLN A 436 3.53 -39.64 20.19
CA GLN A 436 4.91 -39.90 20.59
C GLN A 436 5.90 -39.01 19.82
N GLN A 437 5.73 -38.86 18.51
CA GLN A 437 6.59 -38.00 17.70
C GLN A 437 6.48 -36.53 18.13
N LYS A 438 5.28 -36.05 18.47
CA LYS A 438 5.09 -34.70 18.98
C LYS A 438 5.75 -34.51 20.34
N GLN A 439 5.60 -35.47 21.25
CA GLN A 439 6.30 -35.47 22.54
C GLN A 439 7.82 -35.49 22.34
N GLU A 440 8.34 -36.31 21.43
CA GLU A 440 9.77 -36.36 21.11
C GLU A 440 10.27 -35.06 20.49
N LEU A 441 9.47 -34.36 19.68
CA LEU A 441 9.80 -33.03 19.14
C LEU A 441 9.76 -31.94 20.20
N GLU A 442 8.78 -31.95 21.09
CA GLU A 442 8.69 -31.05 22.25
C GLU A 442 9.88 -31.31 23.20
N ASP A 443 10.15 -32.56 23.54
CA ASP A 443 11.32 -32.98 24.32
C ASP A 443 12.64 -32.66 23.61
N ALA A 444 12.71 -32.75 22.27
CA ALA A 444 13.90 -32.40 21.49
C ALA A 444 14.10 -30.89 21.40
N ASN A 445 13.04 -30.10 21.28
CA ASN A 445 13.12 -28.64 21.33
C ASN A 445 13.53 -28.18 22.73
N ASP A 446 12.91 -28.75 23.76
CA ASP A 446 13.33 -28.57 25.16
C ASP A 446 14.77 -29.04 25.37
N PHE A 447 15.19 -30.14 24.74
CA PHE A 447 16.57 -30.64 24.79
C PHE A 447 17.53 -29.73 24.01
N VAL A 448 17.18 -29.16 22.87
CA VAL A 448 18.03 -28.21 22.12
C VAL A 448 18.18 -26.91 22.90
N ASP A 449 17.12 -26.40 23.52
CA ASP A 449 17.15 -25.26 24.41
C ASP A 449 17.99 -25.52 25.68
N ASN A 450 17.97 -26.75 26.21
CA ASN A 450 18.78 -27.19 27.35
C ASN A 450 20.20 -27.65 26.98
N VAL A 451 20.48 -28.04 25.73
CA VAL A 451 21.77 -28.52 25.24
C VAL A 451 22.61 -27.37 24.73
N ASP A 452 22.04 -26.31 24.18
CA ASP A 452 22.79 -25.06 24.03
C ASP A 452 23.23 -24.52 25.40
N ASP A 453 22.44 -24.71 26.47
CA ASP A 453 22.91 -24.47 27.84
C ASP A 453 24.02 -25.46 28.26
N ALA A 454 23.87 -26.78 28.09
CA ALA A 454 24.85 -27.78 28.55
C ALA A 454 26.17 -27.83 27.73
N PHE A 455 26.12 -27.59 26.42
CA PHE A 455 27.28 -27.57 25.51
C PHE A 455 28.06 -26.26 25.66
N PHE A 456 27.37 -25.14 25.94
CA PHE A 456 27.98 -23.87 26.30
C PHE A 456 28.60 -23.93 27.71
N TYR A 457 27.91 -24.49 28.71
CA TYR A 457 28.47 -24.74 30.05
C TYR A 457 29.67 -25.70 30.03
N ARG A 458 29.64 -26.76 29.22
CA ARG A 458 30.75 -27.73 29.09
C ARG A 458 31.97 -27.13 28.39
N ASN A 459 31.79 -26.27 27.40
CA ASN A 459 32.90 -25.56 26.74
C ASN A 459 33.45 -24.40 27.60
N PHE A 460 32.63 -23.75 28.44
CA PHE A 460 33.09 -22.73 29.38
C PHE A 460 33.81 -23.34 30.61
N ALA A 461 33.38 -24.51 31.09
CA ALA A 461 34.01 -25.22 32.21
C ALA A 461 35.38 -25.84 31.86
N TYR A 462 35.61 -26.20 30.59
CA TYR A 462 36.90 -26.76 30.14
C TYR A 462 37.87 -25.71 29.56
N GLY A 463 37.40 -24.50 29.24
CA GLY A 463 38.21 -23.42 28.67
C GLY A 463 39.09 -22.67 29.69
N ASN A 464 38.93 -22.90 30.99
CA ASN A 464 39.60 -22.11 32.03
C ASN A 464 40.33 -22.92 33.11
N ASN A 465 40.85 -24.11 32.76
CA ASN A 465 41.80 -24.82 33.62
C ASN A 465 43.24 -24.33 33.34
N SER A 466 43.54 -23.12 33.81
CA SER A 466 44.89 -22.75 34.22
C SER A 466 44.86 -21.69 35.32
N ALA A 467 45.34 -22.15 36.49
CA ALA A 467 45.91 -21.40 37.62
C ALA A 467 44.97 -20.84 38.71
N ASN A 468 45.01 -21.59 39.83
CA ASN A 468 45.09 -21.19 41.23
C ASN A 468 43.82 -20.85 42.02
N ASP A 469 43.66 -21.65 43.08
CA ASP A 469 42.82 -21.48 44.26
C ASP A 469 42.79 -20.04 44.79
N GLU A 470 41.58 -19.51 44.93
CA GLU A 470 41.14 -18.86 46.17
C GLU A 470 39.64 -19.08 46.34
N SER A 471 39.31 -19.87 47.35
CA SER A 471 37.97 -20.14 47.85
C SER A 471 37.36 -18.90 48.50
N ASP A 472 36.04 -18.75 48.32
CA ASP A 472 35.10 -17.94 49.12
C ASP A 472 34.79 -16.48 48.71
N SER A 473 34.84 -16.15 47.41
CA SER A 473 34.19 -14.93 46.91
C SER A 473 32.72 -15.19 46.60
N TRP A 474 31.81 -14.56 47.37
CA TRP A 474 30.35 -14.59 47.17
C TRP A 474 29.98 -14.40 45.69
N TYR A 475 28.98 -15.14 45.19
CA TYR A 475 28.54 -15.18 43.79
C TYR A 475 28.51 -13.80 43.09
N PHE A 476 28.09 -12.75 43.79
CA PHE A 476 27.99 -11.39 43.26
C PHE A 476 29.31 -10.62 43.09
N TYR A 477 30.42 -11.16 43.60
CA TYR A 477 31.76 -10.58 43.48
C TYR A 477 32.60 -11.23 42.38
N ASN A 478 32.01 -12.13 41.62
CA ASN A 478 32.59 -12.69 40.41
C ASN A 478 31.85 -12.07 39.21
N PRO A 479 32.35 -10.98 38.61
CA PRO A 479 31.67 -10.26 37.53
C PRO A 479 31.28 -11.17 36.34
N PRO A 480 32.09 -12.18 35.96
CA PRO A 480 31.66 -13.21 35.02
C PRO A 480 30.42 -14.01 35.45
N LEU A 481 30.35 -14.49 36.70
CA LEU A 481 29.18 -15.25 37.20
C LEU A 481 27.93 -14.37 37.35
N VAL A 482 28.11 -13.10 37.72
CA VAL A 482 27.01 -12.12 37.77
C VAL A 482 26.49 -11.82 36.37
N SER A 483 27.38 -11.64 35.40
CA SER A 483 27.00 -11.45 34.00
C SER A 483 26.30 -12.70 33.45
N LEU A 484 26.72 -13.89 33.86
CA LEU A 484 26.09 -15.16 33.49
C LEU A 484 24.71 -15.30 34.14
N GLY A 485 24.57 -15.02 35.44
CA GLY A 485 23.29 -15.03 36.13
C GLY A 485 22.31 -13.97 35.62
N GLN A 486 22.83 -12.82 35.21
CA GLN A 486 22.04 -11.78 34.57
C GLN A 486 21.54 -12.26 33.20
N MET A 487 22.41 -12.87 32.39
CA MET A 487 21.98 -13.47 31.11
C MET A 487 20.98 -14.62 31.31
N GLU A 488 21.16 -15.49 32.30
CA GLU A 488 20.20 -16.56 32.62
C GLU A 488 18.86 -16.01 33.13
N PHE A 489 18.90 -14.95 33.93
CA PHE A 489 17.71 -14.26 34.41
C PHE A 489 16.96 -13.59 33.27
N GLU A 490 17.67 -12.89 32.38
CA GLU A 490 17.11 -12.27 31.17
C GLU A 490 16.61 -13.32 30.17
N LYS A 491 17.24 -14.51 30.09
CA LYS A 491 16.77 -15.63 29.25
C LYS A 491 15.48 -16.26 29.81
N ARG A 492 15.47 -16.58 31.11
CA ARG A 492 14.34 -17.28 31.76
C ARG A 492 13.14 -16.38 32.02
N TRP A 493 13.38 -15.11 32.28
CA TRP A 493 12.33 -14.17 32.66
C TRP A 493 12.19 -13.01 31.68
N GLY A 494 13.05 -12.86 30.67
CA GLY A 494 13.10 -11.63 29.87
C GLY A 494 13.72 -10.47 30.66
N ARG A 495 13.86 -9.31 30.02
CA ARG A 495 14.18 -8.06 30.75
C ARG A 495 12.94 -7.60 31.51
N ARG A 496 12.91 -7.87 32.82
CA ARG A 496 11.81 -7.49 33.72
C ARG A 496 12.03 -6.10 34.30
N ASN A 497 10.98 -5.29 34.33
CA ASN A 497 10.97 -4.02 35.06
C ASN A 497 11.07 -4.27 36.57
N LEU A 498 11.71 -3.35 37.29
CA LEU A 498 11.83 -3.42 38.75
C LEU A 498 10.51 -2.98 39.40
N GLU A 499 9.60 -3.93 39.60
CA GLU A 499 8.28 -3.71 40.20
C GLU A 499 7.87 -4.89 41.10
N ASP A 500 6.90 -4.65 42.00
CA ASP A 500 6.37 -5.69 42.87
C ASP A 500 5.64 -6.78 42.06
N ASP A 501 5.70 -8.03 42.53
CA ASP A 501 5.14 -9.21 41.86
C ASP A 501 5.66 -9.47 40.43
N TRP A 502 6.90 -9.05 40.12
CA TRP A 502 7.53 -9.21 38.80
C TRP A 502 7.58 -10.65 38.25
N ARG A 503 7.36 -11.67 39.10
CA ARG A 503 7.37 -13.10 38.74
C ARG A 503 6.05 -13.65 38.19
N ARG A 504 4.98 -12.84 38.10
CA ARG A 504 3.67 -13.28 37.58
C ARG A 504 3.56 -12.98 36.08
N SER A 505 3.25 -14.01 35.28
CA SER A 505 3.08 -13.91 33.82
C SER A 505 1.78 -13.21 33.40
N ASP A 506 0.70 -13.34 34.18
CA ASP A 506 -0.57 -12.66 33.95
C ASP A 506 -0.88 -11.61 35.02
N LYS A 507 -0.72 -10.33 34.66
CA LYS A 507 -1.28 -9.18 35.41
C LYS A 507 -2.49 -8.53 34.67
N LYS A 508 -3.09 -9.23 33.70
CA LYS A 508 -4.27 -8.75 32.95
C LYS A 508 -5.58 -8.96 33.73
N SER A 509 -5.75 -8.26 34.84
CA SER A 509 -7.09 -7.98 35.40
C SER A 509 -7.04 -6.84 36.42
N GLN A 510 -6.54 -5.68 36.01
CA GLN A 510 -6.90 -4.32 36.46
C GLN A 510 -5.74 -3.37 36.19
N VAL A 511 -5.91 -2.47 35.21
CA VAL A 511 -5.64 -1.03 35.26
C VAL A 511 -5.62 -0.52 33.82
N LEU A 512 -6.66 0.24 33.49
CA LEU A 512 -6.72 1.14 32.35
C LEU A 512 -5.87 2.39 32.64
N GLN A 513 -5.18 2.89 31.61
CA GLN A 513 -4.39 4.14 31.52
C GLN A 513 -2.99 4.14 32.15
N SER A 514 -1.95 3.87 31.33
CA SER A 514 -0.95 4.87 30.89
C SER A 514 0.23 4.18 30.18
N ASP A 515 0.60 4.77 29.03
CA ASP A 515 1.85 4.71 28.29
C ASP A 515 2.35 3.39 27.65
N ALA A 516 2.44 3.51 26.33
CA ALA A 516 3.17 2.80 25.28
C ALA A 516 4.34 1.88 25.69
N ASN A 517 4.48 0.83 24.89
CA ASN A 517 5.52 -0.20 24.83
C ASN A 517 5.37 -1.39 25.78
N ASN A 518 4.65 -2.41 25.31
CA ASN A 518 4.90 -3.83 25.62
C ASN A 518 4.16 -4.70 24.58
N GLN A 519 4.82 -4.97 23.46
CA GLN A 519 4.44 -6.07 22.57
C GLN A 519 5.08 -7.36 23.08
N SER A 520 4.21 -8.34 23.34
CA SER A 520 4.55 -9.70 23.71
C SER A 520 5.35 -10.40 22.62
N GLN A 521 6.31 -11.23 23.02
CA GLN A 521 6.97 -12.20 22.14
C GLN A 521 5.93 -13.09 21.44
N PRO A 522 6.08 -13.40 20.14
CA PRO A 522 5.47 -14.57 19.53
C PRO A 522 6.27 -15.82 19.93
N ASP A 523 5.55 -16.91 20.18
CA ASP A 523 6.12 -18.26 20.31
C ASP A 523 6.90 -18.68 19.06
N ASP A 524 7.81 -19.63 19.25
CA ASP A 524 8.66 -20.25 18.22
C ASP A 524 7.89 -20.60 16.93
N PRO A 525 8.25 -20.02 15.76
CA PRO A 525 7.59 -20.29 14.48
C PRO A 525 8.00 -21.63 13.84
N PHE A 526 8.82 -22.45 14.50
CA PHE A 526 9.31 -23.74 13.97
C PHE A 526 8.81 -24.97 14.72
N ALA A 527 7.96 -24.82 15.74
CA ALA A 527 7.07 -25.91 16.12
C ALA A 527 6.07 -26.11 14.98
N GLN A 528 5.99 -27.32 14.39
CA GLN A 528 4.90 -27.68 13.48
C GLN A 528 3.57 -27.64 14.25
N ASN A 529 2.99 -26.46 14.39
CA ASN A 529 1.59 -26.24 14.70
C ASN A 529 1.14 -25.08 13.80
N LEU A 530 0.20 -25.40 12.90
CA LEU A 530 -0.56 -24.43 12.13
C LEU A 530 -1.18 -23.36 13.06
N PRO A 531 -1.43 -22.14 12.58
CA PRO A 531 -2.14 -21.13 13.36
C PRO A 531 -3.54 -21.68 13.75
N PRO A 532 -3.98 -21.56 15.01
CA PRO A 532 -5.34 -21.89 15.37
C PRO A 532 -6.30 -20.83 14.83
N ASP A 533 -7.23 -21.28 13.98
CA ASP A 533 -8.41 -20.58 13.49
C ASP A 533 -9.18 -19.89 14.65
N GLN A 534 -9.40 -18.58 14.53
CA GLN A 534 -10.34 -17.81 15.36
C GLN A 534 -11.68 -17.64 14.65
N SER A 535 -12.32 -18.72 14.19
CA SER A 535 -13.71 -18.64 13.73
C SER A 535 -14.46 -19.98 13.77
N ASN A 536 -14.53 -20.57 14.97
CA ASN A 536 -15.62 -21.37 15.52
C ASN A 536 -15.01 -22.20 16.63
N LYS A 537 -15.47 -22.08 17.88
CA LYS A 537 -15.03 -22.98 18.95
C LYS A 537 -15.69 -24.35 18.76
N PRO A 538 -14.97 -25.44 18.43
CA PRO A 538 -15.33 -26.72 19.01
C PRO A 538 -14.85 -26.72 20.47
N VAL A 539 -15.55 -27.47 21.30
CA VAL A 539 -15.27 -27.61 22.73
C VAL A 539 -13.88 -28.22 22.92
N ASN A 540 -12.89 -27.40 23.29
CA ASN A 540 -11.58 -27.85 23.77
C ASN A 540 -11.72 -28.30 25.23
N GLU A 541 -12.07 -29.57 25.45
CA GLU A 541 -11.81 -30.22 26.75
C GLU A 541 -10.34 -30.64 26.80
N LYS A 542 -9.48 -29.71 27.26
CA LYS A 542 -8.11 -30.02 27.69
C LYS A 542 -8.17 -30.68 29.07
N ASN A 543 -7.47 -31.79 29.25
CA ASN A 543 -7.21 -32.34 30.58
C ASN A 543 -6.24 -31.42 31.35
N SER A 544 -6.26 -31.50 32.68
CA SER A 544 -5.60 -30.60 33.64
C SER A 544 -4.07 -30.39 33.48
N ASN A 545 -3.41 -31.09 32.56
CA ASN A 545 -1.97 -31.02 32.30
C ASN A 545 -1.59 -30.54 30.87
N GLY A 546 -2.55 -30.21 30.00
CA GLY A 546 -2.25 -29.67 28.67
C GLY A 546 -1.83 -30.67 27.58
N GLU A 547 -1.80 -31.98 27.88
CA GLU A 547 -1.50 -33.04 26.91
C GLU A 547 -2.66 -33.28 25.92
N ILE A 548 -2.33 -33.45 24.64
CA ILE A 548 -3.27 -33.88 23.59
C ILE A 548 -3.63 -35.35 23.84
N SER A 549 -4.90 -35.64 24.15
CA SER A 549 -5.33 -37.02 24.37
C SER A 549 -5.64 -37.72 23.04
N GLN A 550 -5.41 -39.04 23.00
CA GLN A 550 -5.80 -39.89 21.86
C GLN A 550 -7.31 -39.76 21.56
N GLU A 551 -8.12 -39.55 22.59
CA GLU A 551 -9.58 -39.36 22.48
C GLU A 551 -9.93 -38.06 21.73
N THR A 552 -9.23 -36.95 21.97
CA THR A 552 -9.50 -35.69 21.25
C THR A 552 -9.09 -35.76 19.78
N LEU A 553 -7.98 -36.44 19.46
CA LEU A 553 -7.55 -36.65 18.08
C LEU A 553 -8.50 -37.58 17.31
N LEU A 554 -9.03 -38.62 17.96
CA LEU A 554 -10.02 -39.51 17.35
C LEU A 554 -11.37 -38.84 17.12
N ALA A 555 -11.80 -37.97 18.04
CA ALA A 555 -13.06 -37.22 17.93
C ALA A 555 -13.07 -36.24 16.75
N GLY A 556 -11.90 -35.78 16.29
CA GLY A 556 -11.76 -34.88 15.14
C GLY A 556 -11.80 -35.57 13.76
N LEU A 557 -11.93 -36.91 13.70
CA LEU A 557 -11.88 -37.65 12.43
C LEU A 557 -13.28 -37.89 11.84
N PRO A 558 -13.46 -37.76 10.51
CA PRO A 558 -14.72 -38.06 9.86
C PRO A 558 -14.91 -39.59 9.73
N LEU A 559 -15.49 -40.23 10.75
CA LEU A 559 -15.62 -41.68 10.81
C LEU A 559 -16.95 -42.18 10.21
N THR A 560 -18.00 -41.37 10.28
CA THR A 560 -19.32 -41.68 9.72
C THR A 560 -19.41 -41.36 8.23
N SER A 561 -20.35 -41.98 7.51
CA SER A 561 -20.57 -41.68 6.09
C SER A 561 -20.97 -40.21 5.85
N GLU A 562 -21.69 -39.61 6.79
CA GLU A 562 -22.13 -38.21 6.71
C GLU A 562 -20.97 -37.23 6.90
N GLU A 563 -20.13 -37.43 7.92
CA GLU A 563 -18.94 -36.61 8.15
C GLU A 563 -17.93 -36.73 7.00
N LYS A 564 -17.80 -37.92 6.40
CA LYS A 564 -16.96 -38.12 5.21
C LYS A 564 -17.50 -37.36 4.00
N ALA A 565 -18.82 -37.37 3.79
CA ALA A 565 -19.45 -36.61 2.71
C ALA A 565 -19.27 -35.10 2.90
N GLU A 566 -19.35 -34.62 4.15
CA GLU A 566 -19.08 -33.22 4.50
C GLU A 566 -17.61 -32.84 4.23
N ALA A 567 -16.65 -33.67 4.65
CA ALA A 567 -15.23 -33.46 4.38
C ALA A 567 -14.93 -33.40 2.88
N HIS A 568 -15.54 -34.28 2.07
CA HIS A 568 -15.43 -34.23 0.62
C HIS A 568 -16.02 -32.94 0.02
N ARG A 569 -17.17 -32.48 0.51
CA ARG A 569 -17.78 -31.21 0.05
C ARG A 569 -16.85 -30.02 0.31
N LYS A 570 -16.22 -29.96 1.49
CA LYS A 570 -15.22 -28.94 1.82
C LYS A 570 -14.02 -28.96 0.87
N ILE A 571 -13.57 -30.15 0.44
CA ILE A 571 -12.51 -30.27 -0.57
C ILE A 571 -12.98 -29.75 -1.93
N GLU A 572 -14.20 -30.09 -2.37
CA GLU A 572 -14.76 -29.58 -3.63
C GLU A 572 -14.82 -28.04 -3.65
N GLU A 573 -15.38 -27.44 -2.60
CA GLU A 573 -15.49 -25.99 -2.40
C GLU A 573 -14.10 -25.32 -2.35
N ALA A 574 -13.14 -25.93 -1.66
CA ALA A 574 -11.80 -25.39 -1.55
C ALA A 574 -11.01 -25.50 -2.86
N LEU A 575 -11.15 -26.60 -3.61
CA LEU A 575 -10.50 -26.78 -4.91
C LEU A 575 -10.97 -25.75 -5.93
N ILE A 576 -12.29 -25.56 -6.07
CA ILE A 576 -12.83 -24.57 -7.02
C ILE A 576 -12.41 -23.15 -6.62
N SER A 577 -12.47 -22.82 -5.33
CA SER A 577 -12.08 -21.51 -4.80
C SER A 577 -10.59 -21.24 -5.00
N ALA A 578 -9.71 -22.18 -4.66
CA ALA A 578 -8.27 -22.04 -4.85
C ALA A 578 -7.89 -21.88 -6.33
N ALA A 579 -8.52 -22.65 -7.22
CA ALA A 579 -8.30 -22.56 -8.67
C ALA A 579 -8.71 -21.17 -9.22
N ASN A 580 -9.89 -20.69 -8.81
CA ASN A 580 -10.38 -19.35 -9.17
C ASN A 580 -9.45 -18.24 -8.64
N ILE A 581 -8.98 -18.34 -7.39
CA ILE A 581 -8.05 -17.35 -6.82
C ILE A 581 -6.72 -17.35 -7.58
N LEU A 582 -6.16 -18.52 -7.91
CA LEU A 582 -4.92 -18.60 -8.70
C LEU A 582 -5.07 -17.95 -10.08
N ALA A 583 -6.19 -18.17 -10.77
CA ALA A 583 -6.45 -17.58 -12.08
C ALA A 583 -6.67 -16.06 -11.99
N ASN A 584 -7.56 -15.61 -11.10
CA ASN A 584 -8.06 -14.24 -11.10
C ASN A 584 -7.17 -13.26 -10.32
N ASN A 585 -6.58 -13.69 -9.19
CA ASN A 585 -5.78 -12.81 -8.35
C ASN A 585 -4.29 -12.82 -8.69
N PHE A 586 -3.79 -13.94 -9.25
CA PHE A 586 -2.36 -14.16 -9.46
C PHE A 586 -1.95 -14.52 -10.89
N SER A 587 -2.91 -14.69 -11.81
CA SER A 587 -2.64 -15.08 -13.20
C SER A 587 -1.83 -16.39 -13.33
N LYS A 588 -1.93 -17.28 -12.33
CA LYS A 588 -1.26 -18.59 -12.28
C LYS A 588 -2.10 -19.65 -12.99
N TYR A 589 -2.38 -19.42 -14.28
CA TYR A 589 -3.34 -20.21 -15.06
C TYR A 589 -3.00 -21.70 -15.13
N SER A 590 -1.72 -22.06 -15.25
CA SER A 590 -1.31 -23.47 -15.29
C SER A 590 -1.60 -24.22 -13.98
N GLU A 591 -1.38 -23.57 -12.84
CA GLU A 591 -1.65 -24.13 -11.51
C GLU A 591 -3.15 -24.17 -11.24
N ALA A 592 -3.90 -23.14 -11.67
CA ALA A 592 -5.36 -23.12 -11.62
C ALA A 592 -5.99 -24.29 -12.41
N VAL A 593 -5.51 -24.54 -13.64
CA VAL A 593 -5.95 -25.68 -14.46
C VAL A 593 -5.71 -27.00 -13.73
N ALA A 594 -4.56 -27.18 -13.08
CA ALA A 594 -4.28 -28.39 -12.33
C ALA A 594 -5.28 -28.63 -11.19
N LEU A 595 -5.68 -27.59 -10.45
CA LEU A 595 -6.68 -27.71 -9.38
C LEU A 595 -8.10 -27.97 -9.92
N PHE A 596 -8.48 -27.32 -11.02
CA PHE A 596 -9.76 -27.61 -11.68
C PHE A 596 -9.80 -29.05 -12.21
N GLU A 597 -8.72 -29.54 -12.83
CA GLU A 597 -8.60 -30.92 -13.29
C GLU A 597 -8.66 -31.90 -12.12
N GLU A 598 -8.01 -31.59 -11.00
CA GLU A 598 -8.10 -32.40 -9.78
C GLU A 598 -9.55 -32.52 -9.29
N LEU A 599 -10.30 -31.41 -9.26
CA LEU A 599 -11.73 -31.42 -8.91
C LEU A 599 -12.51 -32.35 -9.84
N LEU A 600 -12.30 -32.25 -11.16
CA LEU A 600 -13.02 -33.07 -12.15
C LEU A 600 -12.66 -34.57 -12.05
N VAL A 601 -11.41 -34.89 -11.73
CA VAL A 601 -10.95 -36.28 -11.56
C VAL A 601 -11.48 -36.89 -10.27
N ARG A 602 -11.43 -36.14 -9.16
CA ARG A 602 -11.84 -36.63 -7.84
C ARG A 602 -13.37 -36.65 -7.67
N TYR A 603 -14.06 -35.68 -8.26
CA TYR A 603 -15.49 -35.43 -8.07
C TYR A 603 -16.23 -35.22 -9.41
N PRO A 604 -16.33 -36.25 -10.28
CA PRO A 604 -16.90 -36.12 -11.63
C PRO A 604 -18.42 -35.86 -11.67
N GLN A 605 -19.10 -35.85 -10.51
CA GLN A 605 -20.52 -35.53 -10.35
C GLN A 605 -20.72 -34.28 -9.46
N SER A 606 -19.66 -33.49 -9.25
CA SER A 606 -19.72 -32.26 -8.46
C SER A 606 -20.68 -31.26 -9.08
N THR A 607 -21.35 -30.46 -8.25
CA THR A 607 -22.13 -29.30 -8.71
C THR A 607 -21.25 -28.25 -9.40
N TYR A 608 -19.93 -28.25 -9.14
CA TYR A 608 -18.96 -27.34 -9.73
C TYR A 608 -18.36 -27.83 -11.06
N THR A 609 -18.81 -28.96 -11.60
CA THR A 609 -18.23 -29.56 -12.82
C THR A 609 -18.27 -28.62 -14.02
N GLU A 610 -19.40 -27.94 -14.26
CA GLU A 610 -19.53 -26.97 -15.36
C GLU A 610 -18.62 -25.76 -15.18
N GLU A 611 -18.55 -25.25 -13.95
CA GLU A 611 -17.72 -24.11 -13.57
C GLU A 611 -16.23 -24.44 -13.74
N ALA A 612 -15.77 -25.59 -13.26
CA ALA A 612 -14.39 -26.02 -13.38
C ALA A 612 -13.95 -26.19 -14.85
N ILE A 613 -14.78 -26.81 -15.70
CA ILE A 613 -14.50 -26.94 -17.14
C ILE A 613 -14.44 -25.56 -17.80
N THR A 614 -15.33 -24.65 -17.42
CA THR A 614 -15.34 -23.26 -17.91
C THR A 614 -14.09 -22.50 -17.47
N GLY A 615 -13.71 -22.63 -16.20
CA GLY A 615 -12.48 -22.06 -15.63
C GLY A 615 -11.24 -22.54 -16.37
N ILE A 616 -11.14 -23.84 -16.68
CA ILE A 616 -10.05 -24.40 -17.49
C ILE A 616 -10.04 -23.80 -18.90
N TYR A 617 -11.20 -23.71 -19.56
CA TYR A 617 -11.31 -23.13 -20.89
C TYR A 617 -10.81 -21.67 -20.91
N LEU A 618 -11.22 -20.86 -19.94
CA LEU A 618 -10.79 -19.46 -19.81
C LEU A 618 -9.29 -19.37 -19.51
N ALA A 619 -8.77 -20.15 -18.57
CA ALA A 619 -7.34 -20.19 -18.28
C ALA A 619 -6.50 -20.61 -19.51
N CYS A 620 -6.98 -21.58 -20.29
CA CYS A 620 -6.32 -22.00 -21.52
C CYS A 620 -6.36 -20.95 -22.63
N ARG A 621 -7.37 -20.06 -22.63
CA ARG A 621 -7.42 -18.90 -23.52
C ARG A 621 -6.31 -17.90 -23.20
N GLU A 622 -6.14 -17.58 -21.93
CA GLU A 622 -5.09 -16.65 -21.46
C GLU A 622 -3.68 -17.23 -21.68
N MET A 623 -3.53 -18.55 -21.59
CA MET A 623 -2.27 -19.24 -21.93
C MET A 623 -2.04 -19.44 -23.44
N HIS A 624 -2.99 -19.08 -24.30
CA HIS A 624 -2.97 -19.34 -25.75
C HIS A 624 -2.74 -20.81 -26.14
N ASN A 625 -3.26 -21.75 -25.34
CA ASN A 625 -3.11 -23.18 -25.59
C ASN A 625 -4.29 -23.72 -26.43
N SER A 626 -4.11 -23.77 -27.76
CA SER A 626 -5.15 -24.19 -28.71
C SER A 626 -5.67 -25.60 -28.47
N SER A 627 -4.79 -26.55 -28.14
CA SER A 627 -5.20 -27.94 -27.88
C SER A 627 -6.09 -28.06 -26.65
N CYS A 628 -5.77 -27.31 -25.59
CA CYS A 628 -6.61 -27.26 -24.39
C CYS A 628 -7.96 -26.58 -24.69
N LEU A 629 -7.95 -25.46 -25.40
CA LEU A 629 -9.17 -24.76 -25.81
C LEU A 629 -10.13 -25.65 -26.61
N ASP A 630 -9.60 -26.37 -27.60
CA ASP A 630 -10.41 -27.28 -28.42
C ASP A 630 -10.99 -28.42 -27.57
N TYR A 631 -10.20 -29.00 -26.67
CA TYR A 631 -10.65 -30.11 -25.83
C TYR A 631 -11.77 -29.70 -24.87
N TYR A 632 -11.54 -28.66 -24.06
CA TYR A 632 -12.53 -28.20 -23.09
C TYR A 632 -13.70 -27.47 -23.74
N GLY A 633 -13.46 -26.75 -24.85
CA GLY A 633 -14.52 -26.10 -25.62
C GLY A 633 -15.51 -27.10 -26.21
N ASN A 634 -15.02 -28.19 -26.82
CA ASN A 634 -15.88 -29.27 -27.29
C ASN A 634 -16.64 -29.97 -26.15
N MET A 635 -16.00 -30.11 -24.98
CA MET A 635 -16.64 -30.69 -23.80
C MET A 635 -17.80 -29.82 -23.30
N ILE A 636 -17.62 -28.50 -23.25
CA ILE A 636 -18.66 -27.52 -22.90
C ILE A 636 -19.83 -27.61 -23.88
N VAL A 637 -19.57 -27.49 -25.19
CA VAL A 637 -20.63 -27.51 -26.22
C VAL A 637 -21.41 -28.82 -26.21
N ARG A 638 -20.75 -29.95 -25.95
CA ARG A 638 -21.40 -31.27 -25.94
C ARG A 638 -22.20 -31.54 -24.67
N ASN A 639 -21.64 -31.23 -23.50
CA ASN A 639 -22.23 -31.62 -22.21
C ASN A 639 -23.15 -30.53 -21.64
N TYR A 640 -22.93 -29.26 -22.01
CA TYR A 640 -23.66 -28.10 -21.52
C TYR A 640 -24.14 -27.20 -22.67
N PRO A 641 -24.85 -27.71 -23.69
CA PRO A 641 -25.18 -26.95 -24.91
C PRO A 641 -26.05 -25.71 -24.69
N ASN A 642 -26.76 -25.63 -23.55
CA ASN A 642 -27.60 -24.50 -23.20
C ASN A 642 -26.88 -23.45 -22.35
N SER A 643 -25.64 -23.69 -21.92
CA SER A 643 -24.89 -22.73 -21.13
C SER A 643 -24.51 -21.51 -21.97
N THR A 644 -24.41 -20.35 -21.33
CA THR A 644 -23.99 -19.10 -21.98
C THR A 644 -22.62 -19.25 -22.63
N ILE A 645 -21.70 -19.96 -21.97
CA ILE A 645 -20.37 -20.22 -22.50
C ILE A 645 -20.39 -21.17 -23.72
N ALA A 646 -21.29 -22.16 -23.77
CA ALA A 646 -21.45 -23.00 -24.96
C ALA A 646 -21.99 -22.20 -26.16
N GLN A 647 -22.89 -21.26 -25.91
CA GLN A 647 -23.41 -20.34 -26.93
C GLN A 647 -22.31 -19.40 -27.44
N PHE A 648 -21.46 -18.90 -26.53
CA PHE A 648 -20.29 -18.10 -26.87
C PHE A 648 -19.27 -18.87 -27.72
N ILE A 649 -18.93 -20.10 -27.34
CA ILE A 649 -17.97 -20.94 -28.08
C ILE A 649 -18.52 -21.27 -29.49
N SER A 650 -19.83 -21.46 -29.60
CA SER A 650 -20.48 -21.86 -30.85
C SER A 650 -20.79 -20.70 -31.80
N ASN A 651 -20.87 -19.45 -31.29
CA ASN A 651 -21.23 -18.27 -32.07
C ASN A 651 -20.26 -17.10 -31.81
N PRO A 652 -19.38 -16.76 -32.78
CA PRO A 652 -18.45 -15.64 -32.69
C PRO A 652 -19.12 -14.28 -32.42
N ASP A 653 -20.37 -14.10 -32.88
CA ASP A 653 -21.10 -12.84 -32.83
C ASP A 653 -22.14 -12.82 -31.69
N TYR A 654 -22.06 -13.75 -30.73
CA TYR A 654 -23.08 -13.92 -29.68
C TYR A 654 -23.35 -12.62 -28.89
N TYR A 655 -22.29 -11.94 -28.44
CA TYR A 655 -22.41 -10.71 -27.67
C TYR A 655 -22.92 -9.53 -28.51
N GLU A 656 -22.46 -9.38 -29.75
CA GLU A 656 -22.95 -8.34 -30.67
C GLU A 656 -24.45 -8.49 -30.96
N ASN A 657 -24.94 -9.73 -31.09
CA ASN A 657 -26.35 -10.00 -31.31
C ASN A 657 -27.20 -9.77 -30.05
N LEU A 658 -26.66 -10.03 -28.86
CA LEU A 658 -27.34 -9.81 -27.58
C LEU A 658 -27.43 -8.32 -27.27
N GLU A 659 -26.35 -7.57 -27.50
CA GLU A 659 -26.32 -6.11 -27.40
C GLU A 659 -27.27 -5.46 -28.40
N ALA A 660 -27.24 -5.87 -29.68
CA ALA A 660 -28.16 -5.36 -30.69
C ALA A 660 -29.64 -5.64 -30.37
N LEU A 661 -29.95 -6.77 -29.73
CA LEU A 661 -31.29 -7.08 -29.23
C LEU A 661 -31.66 -6.15 -28.06
N SER A 662 -30.77 -5.95 -27.10
CA SER A 662 -30.97 -5.05 -25.94
C SER A 662 -31.28 -3.63 -26.39
N THR A 663 -30.40 -3.04 -27.20
CA THR A 663 -30.56 -1.67 -27.73
C THR A 663 -31.88 -1.52 -28.48
N LYS A 664 -32.25 -2.52 -29.30
CA LYS A 664 -33.52 -2.50 -30.04
C LYS A 664 -34.74 -2.53 -29.11
N MET A 665 -34.71 -3.32 -28.04
CA MET A 665 -35.82 -3.41 -27.09
C MET A 665 -35.96 -2.14 -26.24
N GLU A 666 -34.84 -1.56 -25.83
CA GLU A 666 -34.81 -0.29 -25.08
C GLU A 666 -35.29 0.89 -25.92
N GLU A 667 -34.83 1.02 -27.18
CA GLU A 667 -35.36 2.02 -28.11
C GLU A 667 -36.87 1.89 -28.30
N THR A 668 -37.36 0.65 -28.35
CA THR A 668 -38.78 0.35 -28.51
C THR A 668 -39.55 0.77 -27.26
N TYR A 669 -39.03 0.50 -26.07
CA TYR A 669 -39.65 0.93 -24.81
C TYR A 669 -39.63 2.46 -24.66
N ALA A 670 -38.52 3.12 -25.01
CA ALA A 670 -38.43 4.58 -25.02
C ALA A 670 -39.47 5.22 -25.95
N LYS A 671 -39.70 4.63 -27.14
CA LYS A 671 -40.78 5.04 -28.06
C LYS A 671 -42.16 4.86 -27.41
N ALA A 672 -42.41 3.74 -26.73
CA ALA A 672 -43.66 3.53 -26.01
C ALA A 672 -43.88 4.58 -24.90
N TYR A 673 -42.83 4.91 -24.14
CA TYR A 673 -42.90 5.91 -23.09
C TYR A 673 -43.11 7.34 -23.65
N GLN A 674 -42.47 7.68 -24.77
CA GLN A 674 -42.72 8.95 -25.45
C GLN A 674 -44.17 9.06 -25.94
N LYS A 675 -44.73 7.98 -26.47
CA LYS A 675 -46.14 7.90 -26.85
C LYS A 675 -47.07 8.07 -25.65
N LEU A 676 -46.67 7.52 -24.50
CA LEU A 676 -47.38 7.68 -23.23
C LEU A 676 -47.43 9.16 -22.82
N GLN A 677 -46.30 9.86 -22.83
CA GLN A 677 -46.21 11.29 -22.50
C GLN A 677 -47.04 12.18 -23.44
N GLN A 678 -47.20 11.78 -24.70
CA GLN A 678 -48.01 12.48 -25.70
C GLN A 678 -49.51 12.17 -25.60
N ASN A 679 -49.92 11.33 -24.64
CA ASN A 679 -51.28 10.78 -24.53
C ASN A 679 -51.74 10.00 -25.78
N ASP A 680 -50.79 9.44 -26.55
CA ASP A 680 -51.09 8.57 -27.71
C ASP A 680 -51.24 7.11 -27.24
N TRP A 681 -52.36 6.82 -26.58
CA TRP A 681 -52.62 5.52 -25.95
C TRP A 681 -52.65 4.35 -26.95
N LYS A 682 -53.12 4.57 -28.18
CA LYS A 682 -53.08 3.53 -29.21
C LYS A 682 -51.64 3.22 -29.64
N GLY A 683 -50.81 4.24 -29.79
CA GLY A 683 -49.38 4.09 -30.08
C GLY A 683 -48.62 3.34 -28.97
N VAL A 684 -48.99 3.56 -27.70
CA VAL A 684 -48.41 2.83 -26.56
C VAL A 684 -48.66 1.32 -26.67
N VAL A 685 -49.92 0.90 -26.92
CA VAL A 685 -50.29 -0.51 -27.06
C VAL A 685 -49.58 -1.14 -28.26
N GLU A 686 -49.50 -0.43 -29.38
CA GLU A 686 -48.86 -0.92 -30.60
C GLU A 686 -47.35 -1.15 -30.41
N VAL A 687 -46.64 -0.19 -29.81
CA VAL A 687 -45.18 -0.29 -29.62
C VAL A 687 -44.82 -1.35 -28.58
N THR A 688 -45.50 -1.37 -27.43
CA THR A 688 -45.24 -2.35 -26.36
C THR A 688 -45.55 -3.80 -26.76
N SER A 689 -46.43 -4.02 -27.74
CA SER A 689 -46.78 -5.37 -28.23
C SER A 689 -45.56 -6.16 -28.72
N SER A 690 -44.55 -5.49 -29.26
CA SER A 690 -43.33 -6.13 -29.78
C SER A 690 -42.40 -6.65 -28.67
N ILE A 691 -42.28 -5.92 -27.56
CA ILE A 691 -41.54 -6.34 -26.35
C ILE A 691 -42.26 -7.50 -25.68
N ILE A 692 -43.60 -7.39 -25.56
CA ILE A 692 -44.44 -8.43 -24.96
C ILE A 692 -44.40 -9.73 -25.77
N HIS A 693 -44.43 -9.65 -27.11
CA HIS A 693 -44.38 -10.84 -27.97
C HIS A 693 -43.00 -11.52 -27.96
N GLN A 694 -41.91 -10.75 -27.89
CA GLN A 694 -40.56 -11.30 -27.80
C GLN A 694 -40.20 -11.82 -26.39
N ARG A 695 -41.03 -11.53 -25.39
CA ARG A 695 -40.80 -11.83 -23.97
C ARG A 695 -39.39 -11.42 -23.51
N TYR A 696 -39.00 -10.20 -23.85
CA TYR A 696 -37.73 -9.65 -23.36
C TYR A 696 -37.88 -9.28 -21.88
N GLU A 697 -37.54 -10.26 -21.01
CA GLU A 697 -37.75 -10.22 -19.56
C GLU A 697 -37.37 -8.90 -18.87
N PRO A 698 -36.23 -8.24 -19.18
CA PRO A 698 -35.82 -7.02 -18.47
C PRO A 698 -36.79 -5.84 -18.58
N LEU A 699 -37.58 -5.74 -19.66
CA LEU A 699 -38.56 -4.66 -19.89
C LEU A 699 -40.01 -5.14 -19.88
N LEU A 700 -40.23 -6.43 -19.64
CA LEU A 700 -41.53 -7.08 -19.79
C LEU A 700 -42.54 -6.57 -18.74
N PRO A 701 -42.25 -6.55 -17.42
CA PRO A 701 -43.18 -6.02 -16.41
C PRO A 701 -43.55 -4.55 -16.65
N GLN A 702 -42.57 -3.72 -17.03
CA GLN A 702 -42.75 -2.30 -17.28
C GLN A 702 -43.60 -2.06 -18.54
N SER A 703 -43.37 -2.84 -19.59
CA SER A 703 -44.15 -2.77 -20.84
C SER A 703 -45.58 -3.23 -20.62
N LEU A 704 -45.80 -4.30 -19.84
CA LEU A 704 -47.14 -4.76 -19.48
C LEU A 704 -47.89 -3.68 -18.68
N LEU A 705 -47.24 -3.00 -17.73
CA LEU A 705 -47.89 -1.96 -16.91
C LEU A 705 -48.29 -0.73 -17.73
N ILE A 706 -47.40 -0.23 -18.59
CA ILE A 706 -47.70 0.92 -19.46
C ILE A 706 -48.77 0.57 -20.50
N ASN A 707 -48.79 -0.68 -20.99
CA ASN A 707 -49.86 -1.19 -21.85
C ASN A 707 -51.21 -1.25 -21.10
N ALA A 708 -51.22 -1.71 -19.85
CA ALA A 708 -52.41 -1.68 -18.98
C ALA A 708 -52.94 -0.24 -18.82
N LEU A 709 -52.06 0.73 -18.56
CA LEU A 709 -52.41 2.15 -18.47
C LEU A 709 -53.10 2.64 -19.76
N ALA A 710 -52.52 2.32 -20.91
CA ALA A 710 -53.13 2.67 -22.19
C ALA A 710 -54.52 2.05 -22.38
N TYR A 711 -54.73 0.80 -21.96
CA TYR A 711 -56.06 0.17 -21.98
C TYR A 711 -57.08 0.88 -21.10
N SER A 712 -56.68 1.33 -19.91
CA SER A 712 -57.54 2.14 -19.04
C SER A 712 -58.01 3.42 -19.76
N GLN A 713 -57.08 4.15 -20.39
CA GLN A 713 -57.38 5.40 -21.09
C GLN A 713 -58.19 5.21 -22.38
N LEU A 714 -58.12 4.02 -22.97
CA LEU A 714 -58.93 3.62 -24.13
C LEU A 714 -60.32 3.08 -23.75
N ASN A 715 -60.67 3.07 -22.45
CA ASN A 715 -61.90 2.45 -21.91
C ASN A 715 -62.00 0.95 -22.24
N GLN A 716 -60.87 0.24 -22.23
CA GLN A 716 -60.79 -1.20 -22.45
C GLN A 716 -60.64 -1.93 -21.10
N ASP A 717 -61.68 -1.84 -20.28
CA ASP A 717 -61.68 -2.24 -18.86
C ASP A 717 -61.33 -3.72 -18.64
N THR A 718 -61.72 -4.60 -19.57
CA THR A 718 -61.41 -6.04 -19.51
C THR A 718 -59.92 -6.29 -19.71
N LEU A 719 -59.33 -5.69 -20.74
CA LEU A 719 -57.91 -5.83 -21.07
C LEU A 719 -57.03 -5.15 -20.02
N PHE A 720 -57.47 -4.01 -19.48
CA PHE A 720 -56.81 -3.37 -18.35
C PHE A 720 -56.70 -4.34 -17.16
N ARG A 721 -57.81 -4.95 -16.75
CA ARG A 721 -57.84 -5.88 -15.62
C ARG A 721 -57.01 -7.14 -15.87
N GLU A 722 -57.11 -7.74 -17.06
CA GLU A 722 -56.34 -8.93 -17.43
C GLU A 722 -54.82 -8.66 -17.39
N GLN A 723 -54.38 -7.53 -17.94
CA GLN A 723 -52.97 -7.14 -17.97
C GLN A 723 -52.41 -6.92 -16.55
N LEU A 724 -53.19 -6.30 -15.66
CA LEU A 724 -52.79 -6.12 -14.26
C LEU A 724 -52.70 -7.46 -13.51
N GLN A 725 -53.64 -8.38 -13.75
CA GLN A 725 -53.58 -9.74 -13.17
C GLN A 725 -52.34 -10.49 -13.62
N GLN A 726 -52.02 -10.40 -14.91
CA GLN A 726 -50.82 -11.02 -15.46
C GLN A 726 -49.54 -10.52 -14.77
N ILE A 727 -49.43 -9.21 -14.50
CA ILE A 727 -48.24 -8.66 -13.83
C ILE A 727 -48.09 -9.21 -12.41
N VAL A 728 -49.18 -9.34 -11.66
CA VAL A 728 -49.16 -9.86 -10.28
C VAL A 728 -48.84 -11.36 -10.26
N GLU A 729 -49.34 -12.14 -11.23
CA GLU A 729 -49.12 -13.59 -11.32
C GLU A 729 -47.71 -13.94 -11.84
N ASP A 730 -47.28 -13.29 -12.92
CA ASP A 730 -46.00 -13.59 -13.59
C ASP A 730 -44.79 -12.93 -12.87
N PHE A 731 -44.99 -11.78 -12.20
CA PHE A 731 -43.91 -10.97 -11.62
C PHE A 731 -44.18 -10.50 -10.17
N PRO A 732 -44.47 -11.41 -9.23
CA PRO A 732 -44.99 -11.06 -7.89
C PRO A 732 -44.04 -10.22 -7.02
N GLN A 733 -42.73 -10.23 -7.29
CA GLN A 733 -41.73 -9.43 -6.56
C GLN A 733 -41.38 -8.10 -7.24
N SER A 734 -41.98 -7.78 -8.39
CA SER A 734 -41.71 -6.52 -9.11
C SER A 734 -42.46 -5.33 -8.51
N GLN A 735 -41.89 -4.12 -8.65
CA GLN A 735 -42.59 -2.87 -8.28
C GLN A 735 -43.89 -2.70 -9.08
N GLN A 736 -43.92 -3.17 -10.32
CA GLN A 736 -45.07 -3.12 -11.20
C GLN A 736 -46.21 -4.00 -10.68
N ALA A 737 -45.91 -5.13 -10.04
CA ALA A 737 -46.91 -5.97 -9.38
C ALA A 737 -47.55 -5.28 -8.17
N VAL A 738 -46.79 -4.51 -7.40
CA VAL A 738 -47.34 -3.70 -6.29
C VAL A 738 -48.35 -2.68 -6.84
N VAL A 739 -47.99 -1.99 -7.92
CA VAL A 739 -48.90 -1.03 -8.60
C VAL A 739 -50.11 -1.75 -9.19
N ALA A 740 -49.92 -2.90 -9.83
CA ALA A 740 -51.00 -3.65 -10.43
C ALA A 740 -51.99 -4.21 -9.41
N ASP A 741 -51.49 -4.75 -8.29
CA ASP A 741 -52.32 -5.23 -7.19
C ASP A 741 -53.13 -4.10 -6.56
N TYR A 742 -52.52 -2.93 -6.33
CA TYR A 742 -53.23 -1.74 -5.87
C TYR A 742 -54.43 -1.39 -6.77
N TRP A 743 -54.24 -1.36 -8.09
CA TRP A 743 -55.32 -1.03 -9.03
C TRP A 743 -56.38 -2.13 -9.12
N LEU A 744 -56.00 -3.41 -9.04
CA LEU A 744 -56.96 -4.52 -8.95
C LEU A 744 -57.83 -4.42 -7.69
N GLN A 745 -57.25 -4.02 -6.55
CA GLN A 745 -57.99 -3.78 -5.31
C GLN A 745 -58.97 -2.59 -5.45
N GLN A 746 -58.57 -1.47 -6.07
CA GLN A 746 -59.46 -0.34 -6.31
C GLN A 746 -60.64 -0.70 -7.22
N LEU A 747 -60.39 -1.48 -8.28
CA LEU A 747 -61.44 -1.99 -9.18
C LEU A 747 -62.44 -2.90 -8.45
N ASN A 748 -61.94 -3.74 -7.54
CA ASN A 748 -62.79 -4.63 -6.72
C ASN A 748 -63.65 -3.86 -5.70
N ASN A 749 -63.19 -2.70 -5.25
CA ASN A 749 -63.91 -1.83 -4.31
C ASN A 749 -64.94 -0.91 -4.98
N GLY A 750 -65.19 -1.07 -6.28
CA GLY A 750 -66.29 -0.41 -7.00
C GLY A 750 -66.01 1.01 -7.47
N GLN A 751 -64.75 1.45 -7.48
CA GLN A 751 -64.36 2.69 -8.18
C GLN A 751 -64.43 2.45 -9.70
N LYS A 752 -65.20 3.30 -10.40
CA LYS A 752 -65.30 3.25 -11.87
C LYS A 752 -64.11 3.94 -12.53
N ASN A 753 -63.73 3.42 -13.71
CA ASN A 753 -62.67 3.89 -14.61
C ASN A 753 -62.88 5.33 -15.10
N GLY A 754 -62.76 6.31 -14.21
CA GLY A 754 -62.44 7.68 -14.61
C GLY A 754 -60.98 7.72 -15.05
N VAL A 755 -60.67 8.57 -16.05
CA VAL A 755 -59.31 8.89 -16.53
C VAL A 755 -58.33 8.85 -15.37
N ILE A 756 -57.58 7.75 -15.27
CA ILE A 756 -56.68 7.53 -14.16
C ILE A 756 -55.42 8.31 -14.46
N ASP A 757 -55.17 9.36 -13.69
CA ASP A 757 -53.94 10.13 -13.80
C ASP A 757 -52.80 9.38 -13.11
N PHE A 758 -52.16 8.48 -13.85
CA PHE A 758 -50.98 7.75 -13.39
C PHE A 758 -49.72 8.63 -13.31
N SER A 759 -49.74 9.86 -13.83
CA SER A 759 -48.57 10.74 -13.79
C SER A 759 -48.08 11.03 -12.36
N ALA A 760 -49.00 11.03 -11.39
CA ALA A 760 -48.69 11.19 -9.97
C ALA A 760 -47.84 10.03 -9.36
N PHE A 761 -47.80 8.87 -10.01
CA PHE A 761 -46.95 7.73 -9.60
C PHE A 761 -45.61 7.68 -10.35
N PHE A 762 -45.47 8.47 -11.42
CA PHE A 762 -44.23 8.61 -12.18
C PHE A 762 -43.46 9.91 -11.83
N GLU A 763 -44.02 10.78 -10.98
CA GLU A 763 -43.26 11.82 -10.28
C GLU A 763 -42.59 11.26 -9.01
N PRO A 764 -41.33 11.62 -8.71
CA PRO A 764 -40.64 11.17 -7.51
C PRO A 764 -41.23 11.88 -6.29
N SER A 765 -42.28 11.31 -5.70
CA SER A 765 -42.82 11.76 -4.42
C SER A 765 -42.83 10.61 -3.40
N ASP A 766 -41.99 10.77 -2.38
CA ASP A 766 -41.55 9.82 -1.34
C ASP A 766 -42.65 9.25 -0.40
N ASN A 767 -43.95 9.39 -0.69
CA ASN A 767 -44.97 9.40 0.37
C ASN A 767 -46.01 8.26 0.38
N LEU A 768 -45.84 7.14 -0.33
CA LEU A 768 -46.87 6.08 -0.35
C LEU A 768 -46.41 4.67 0.06
N MET A 769 -45.20 4.47 0.57
CA MET A 769 -44.71 3.13 0.98
C MET A 769 -44.67 2.90 2.50
N THR A 770 -45.09 3.86 3.34
CA THR A 770 -44.86 3.77 4.79
C THR A 770 -45.95 3.11 5.63
N GLU A 771 -47.11 2.71 5.10
CA GLU A 771 -48.21 2.33 6.01
C GLU A 771 -48.74 0.89 5.97
N HIS A 772 -48.35 -0.02 5.06
CA HIS A 772 -49.00 -1.36 5.03
C HIS A 772 -48.09 -2.60 4.91
N GLY A 773 -46.78 -2.49 5.16
CA GLY A 773 -45.87 -3.66 5.24
C GLY A 773 -45.49 -4.09 6.65
N ALA A 774 -45.79 -3.29 7.68
CA ALA A 774 -45.34 -3.55 9.05
C ALA A 774 -46.34 -4.44 9.81
N SER A 775 -46.27 -5.75 9.63
CA SER A 775 -46.70 -6.74 10.64
C SER A 775 -46.20 -8.13 10.26
N LEU A 776 -45.62 -8.84 11.25
CA LEU A 776 -44.80 -10.06 11.18
C LEU A 776 -43.34 -9.69 10.88
N VAL A 777 -42.49 -9.45 11.87
CA VAL A 777 -41.99 -10.43 12.86
C VAL A 777 -41.64 -9.72 14.16
N ASN A 778 -42.14 -10.26 15.28
CA ASN A 778 -41.67 -9.90 16.62
C ASN A 778 -40.52 -10.83 17.02
N GLU A 779 -39.49 -10.18 17.57
CA GLU A 779 -38.53 -10.66 18.58
C GLU A 779 -37.61 -11.83 18.22
N GLU A 780 -36.32 -11.51 18.02
CA GLU A 780 -35.30 -11.90 19.00
C GLU A 780 -34.15 -10.89 19.02
N LYS A 781 -33.68 -10.60 20.23
CA LYS A 781 -32.61 -9.65 20.54
C LYS A 781 -31.25 -10.31 20.30
N ASP A 782 -30.59 -9.87 19.24
CA ASP A 782 -29.13 -9.74 19.09
C ASP A 782 -28.88 -9.04 17.75
N ALA A 783 -28.56 -7.74 17.71
CA ALA A 783 -28.47 -7.04 16.43
C ALA A 783 -27.59 -5.77 16.43
N ASP A 784 -26.40 -5.81 17.02
CA ASP A 784 -25.37 -4.76 16.76
C ASP A 784 -24.50 -5.08 15.53
N GLU A 785 -24.68 -6.24 14.89
CA GLU A 785 -23.94 -6.60 13.67
C GLU A 785 -24.78 -6.35 12.40
N PHE A 786 -24.12 -5.84 11.36
CA PHE A 786 -24.69 -5.80 10.01
C PHE A 786 -24.92 -7.22 9.49
N ILE A 787 -25.98 -7.41 8.71
CA ILE A 787 -26.41 -8.75 8.26
C ILE A 787 -26.19 -8.93 6.76
N LEU A 788 -25.71 -10.11 6.36
CA LEU A 788 -25.64 -10.48 4.95
C LEU A 788 -27.00 -11.07 4.56
N ALA A 789 -27.80 -10.30 3.82
CA ALA A 789 -29.11 -10.73 3.35
C ALA A 789 -29.10 -10.73 1.81
N PRO A 790 -28.66 -11.80 1.15
CA PRO A 790 -28.37 -11.77 -0.28
C PRO A 790 -29.61 -11.61 -1.16
N ASP A 791 -30.79 -12.02 -0.70
CA ASP A 791 -32.03 -12.02 -1.48
C ASP A 791 -32.92 -10.80 -1.22
N THR A 792 -32.42 -9.80 -0.48
CA THR A 792 -33.17 -8.57 -0.18
C THR A 792 -32.84 -7.45 -1.15
N ILE A 793 -33.68 -6.42 -1.17
CA ILE A 793 -33.41 -5.22 -1.96
C ILE A 793 -32.12 -4.57 -1.48
N HIS A 794 -31.23 -4.29 -2.44
CA HIS A 794 -30.01 -3.54 -2.25
C HIS A 794 -30.08 -2.18 -2.95
N HIS A 795 -29.23 -1.28 -2.52
CA HIS A 795 -28.99 0.02 -3.13
C HIS A 795 -27.50 0.19 -3.29
N LEU A 796 -27.07 0.71 -4.43
CA LEU A 796 -25.71 1.18 -4.62
C LEU A 796 -25.58 2.56 -3.97
N ILE A 797 -24.52 2.79 -3.21
CA ILE A 797 -24.23 4.08 -2.58
C ILE A 797 -22.84 4.54 -3.00
N ILE A 798 -22.72 5.82 -3.36
CA ILE A 798 -21.46 6.52 -3.59
C ILE A 798 -21.29 7.54 -2.47
N VAL A 799 -20.25 7.39 -1.67
CA VAL A 799 -19.92 8.29 -0.57
C VAL A 799 -18.84 9.25 -1.07
N ALA A 800 -19.17 10.52 -1.18
CA ALA A 800 -18.26 11.57 -1.65
C ALA A 800 -18.01 12.63 -0.57
N ASP A 801 -16.94 13.41 -0.73
CA ASP A 801 -16.70 14.58 0.11
C ASP A 801 -17.81 15.63 -0.07
N ARG A 802 -18.11 16.37 0.99
CA ARG A 802 -19.16 17.41 0.94
C ARG A 802 -18.94 18.48 -0.14
N GLN A 803 -17.68 18.74 -0.49
CA GLN A 803 -17.34 19.75 -1.49
C GLN A 803 -17.52 19.27 -2.93
N ALA A 804 -17.79 17.97 -3.13
CA ALA A 804 -18.04 17.39 -4.45
C ALA A 804 -19.21 18.08 -5.15
N ASP A 805 -19.12 18.26 -6.47
CA ASP A 805 -20.27 18.67 -7.27
C ASP A 805 -21.25 17.49 -7.44
N VAL A 806 -22.12 17.32 -6.45
CA VAL A 806 -23.08 16.22 -6.38
C VAL A 806 -24.04 16.21 -7.59
N ASN A 807 -24.29 17.38 -8.21
CA ASN A 807 -25.15 17.42 -9.40
C ASN A 807 -24.43 16.85 -10.61
N GLU A 808 -23.14 17.13 -10.75
CA GLU A 808 -22.31 16.53 -11.80
C GLU A 808 -22.13 15.02 -11.58
N LEU A 809 -21.87 14.59 -10.35
CA LEU A 809 -21.81 13.16 -10.00
C LEU A 809 -23.14 12.43 -10.26
N MET A 810 -24.26 13.06 -9.87
CA MET A 810 -25.59 12.54 -10.14
C MET A 810 -25.88 12.47 -11.65
N PHE A 811 -25.45 13.47 -12.42
CA PHE A 811 -25.59 13.48 -13.87
C PHE A 811 -24.76 12.38 -14.54
N GLN A 812 -23.50 12.22 -14.13
CA GLN A 812 -22.62 11.17 -14.65
C GLN A 812 -23.12 9.77 -14.27
N LEU A 813 -23.57 9.58 -13.03
CA LEU A 813 -24.18 8.33 -12.60
C LEU A 813 -25.50 8.05 -13.31
N ALA A 814 -26.31 9.07 -13.57
CA ALA A 814 -27.55 8.94 -14.35
C ALA A 814 -27.26 8.50 -15.78
N ASN A 815 -26.25 9.08 -16.43
CA ASN A 815 -25.81 8.66 -17.77
C ASN A 815 -25.28 7.23 -17.75
N PHE A 816 -24.43 6.88 -16.78
CA PHE A 816 -23.94 5.52 -16.59
C PHE A 816 -25.09 4.52 -16.41
N ASN A 817 -26.08 4.86 -15.59
CA ASN A 817 -27.26 4.03 -15.41
C ASN A 817 -28.08 3.92 -16.68
N PHE A 818 -28.18 5.01 -17.43
CA PHE A 818 -28.85 5.03 -18.72
C PHE A 818 -28.09 4.22 -19.77
N ASP A 819 -26.77 4.08 -19.69
CA ASP A 819 -25.96 3.35 -20.66
C ASP A 819 -25.83 1.85 -20.31
N HIS A 820 -25.81 1.50 -19.01
CA HIS A 820 -25.49 0.15 -18.54
C HIS A 820 -26.63 -0.55 -17.78
N PHE A 821 -27.62 0.20 -17.28
CA PHE A 821 -28.74 -0.29 -16.45
C PHE A 821 -30.10 0.20 -16.96
N THR A 822 -30.20 0.33 -18.28
CA THR A 822 -31.35 0.74 -19.11
C THR A 822 -32.69 0.09 -18.76
N THR A 823 -32.65 -1.13 -18.21
CA THR A 823 -33.81 -1.97 -17.92
C THR A 823 -34.30 -1.86 -16.48
N ARG A 824 -33.54 -1.17 -15.60
CA ARG A 824 -33.86 -0.99 -14.18
C ARG A 824 -34.31 0.44 -13.90
N THR A 825 -35.39 0.60 -13.16
CA THR A 825 -35.84 1.92 -12.66
C THR A 825 -35.02 2.32 -11.44
N LEU A 826 -33.75 2.66 -11.69
CA LEU A 826 -32.82 3.12 -10.65
C LEU A 826 -33.12 4.58 -10.31
N GLN A 827 -33.63 4.81 -9.11
CA GLN A 827 -33.82 6.13 -8.55
C GLN A 827 -32.51 6.62 -7.94
N LEU A 828 -32.16 7.87 -8.23
CA LEU A 828 -31.04 8.56 -7.60
C LEU A 828 -31.56 9.40 -6.44
N LYS A 829 -31.00 9.16 -5.24
CA LYS A 829 -31.30 9.94 -4.04
C LYS A 829 -30.00 10.49 -3.47
N VAL A 830 -29.98 11.80 -3.20
CA VAL A 830 -28.89 12.44 -2.47
C VAL A 830 -29.27 12.52 -1.00
N LEU A 831 -28.45 11.94 -0.14
CA LEU A 831 -28.65 11.84 1.30
C LEU A 831 -27.47 12.49 2.01
N GLN A 832 -27.76 13.29 3.04
CA GLN A 832 -26.73 13.84 3.92
C GLN A 832 -26.63 12.97 5.16
N VAL A 833 -25.56 12.17 5.24
CA VAL A 833 -25.29 11.28 6.39
C VAL A 833 -24.46 12.00 7.45
N SER A 834 -23.65 12.99 7.08
CA SER A 834 -22.87 13.77 8.04
C SER A 834 -22.57 15.20 7.55
N PRO A 835 -22.02 16.08 8.41
CA PRO A 835 -21.58 17.41 8.01
C PRO A 835 -20.50 17.41 6.94
N ASP A 836 -19.75 16.31 6.75
CA ASP A 836 -18.52 16.27 5.94
C ASP A 836 -18.60 15.32 4.73
N LYS A 837 -19.63 14.45 4.67
CA LYS A 837 -19.83 13.46 3.59
C LYS A 837 -21.24 13.55 2.99
N THR A 838 -21.32 13.38 1.67
CA THR A 838 -22.59 13.27 0.94
C THR A 838 -22.72 11.88 0.33
N VAL A 839 -23.90 11.28 0.42
CA VAL A 839 -24.18 9.95 -0.15
C VAL A 839 -25.12 10.11 -1.32
N LEU A 840 -24.68 9.66 -2.50
CA LEU A 840 -25.53 9.48 -3.66
C LEU A 840 -25.92 8.01 -3.74
N MET A 841 -27.20 7.71 -3.51
CA MET A 841 -27.77 6.37 -3.54
C MET A 841 -28.47 6.12 -4.88
N SER A 842 -28.25 4.95 -5.46
CA SER A 842 -28.91 4.45 -6.66
C SER A 842 -29.53 3.08 -6.43
N GLY A 843 -30.81 2.92 -6.72
CA GLY A 843 -31.52 1.65 -6.62
C GLY A 843 -33.03 1.85 -6.72
N PRO A 844 -33.86 0.85 -6.40
CA PRO A 844 -33.50 -0.44 -5.80
C PRO A 844 -32.90 -1.44 -6.78
N LEU A 845 -32.20 -2.41 -6.22
CA LEU A 845 -31.56 -3.55 -6.87
C LEU A 845 -32.12 -4.81 -6.23
N ASP A 846 -32.54 -5.78 -7.03
CA ASP A 846 -33.42 -6.86 -6.56
C ASP A 846 -32.78 -7.77 -5.49
N ASN A 847 -31.45 -7.88 -5.49
CA ASN A 847 -30.67 -8.76 -4.61
C ASN A 847 -29.18 -8.38 -4.63
N LYS A 848 -28.39 -9.04 -3.78
CA LYS A 848 -26.93 -8.88 -3.68
C LYS A 848 -26.26 -9.03 -5.04
N ARG A 849 -26.65 -10.03 -5.84
CA ARG A 849 -26.07 -10.27 -7.17
C ARG A 849 -26.29 -9.07 -8.09
N SER A 850 -27.53 -8.61 -8.18
CA SER A 850 -27.91 -7.43 -8.96
C SER A 850 -27.20 -6.16 -8.51
N GLY A 851 -26.96 -6.05 -7.20
CA GLY A 851 -26.19 -4.99 -6.62
C GLY A 851 -24.71 -5.06 -6.98
N LEU A 852 -24.10 -6.25 -6.90
CA LEU A 852 -22.70 -6.45 -7.23
C LEU A 852 -22.43 -6.28 -8.72
N ASP A 853 -23.33 -6.74 -9.59
CA ASP A 853 -23.25 -6.49 -11.03
C ASP A 853 -23.21 -4.99 -11.33
N TYR A 854 -24.03 -4.20 -10.62
CA TYR A 854 -24.02 -2.75 -10.72
C TYR A 854 -22.74 -2.13 -10.16
N PHE A 855 -22.34 -2.56 -8.96
CA PHE A 855 -21.09 -2.15 -8.35
C PHE A 855 -19.88 -2.35 -9.28
N PHE A 856 -19.69 -3.56 -9.81
CA PHE A 856 -18.58 -3.89 -10.71
C PHE A 856 -18.63 -3.14 -12.03
N SER A 857 -19.83 -2.94 -12.59
CA SER A 857 -19.96 -2.17 -13.83
C SER A 857 -19.60 -0.70 -13.59
N LEU A 858 -20.00 -0.13 -12.46
CA LEU A 858 -19.79 1.28 -12.14
C LEU A 858 -18.33 1.60 -11.83
N ILE A 859 -17.67 0.78 -11.02
CA ILE A 859 -16.25 0.99 -10.67
C ILE A 859 -15.32 0.82 -11.87
N ASN A 860 -15.74 0.03 -12.88
CA ASN A 860 -15.01 -0.16 -14.12
C ASN A 860 -15.23 0.99 -15.12
N GLN A 861 -15.97 2.04 -14.72
CA GLN A 861 -16.21 3.24 -15.52
C GLN A 861 -15.68 4.50 -14.81
N PRO A 862 -14.36 4.77 -14.85
CA PRO A 862 -13.73 5.90 -14.15
C PRO A 862 -14.32 7.26 -14.51
N SER A 863 -14.89 7.39 -15.72
CA SER A 863 -15.52 8.64 -16.20
C SER A 863 -16.72 9.08 -15.35
N VAL A 864 -17.33 8.18 -14.57
CA VAL A 864 -18.47 8.52 -13.68
C VAL A 864 -18.04 9.28 -12.42
N PHE A 865 -16.75 9.23 -12.10
CA PHE A 865 -16.17 9.86 -10.92
C PHE A 865 -15.34 11.09 -11.27
N ASN A 866 -15.34 11.52 -12.54
CA ASN A 866 -14.62 12.71 -12.98
C ASN A 866 -15.40 13.97 -12.61
N VAL A 867 -15.44 14.26 -11.31
CA VAL A 867 -16.25 15.32 -10.70
C VAL A 867 -15.34 16.16 -9.82
N ALA A 868 -15.47 17.48 -9.92
CA ALA A 868 -14.65 18.39 -9.13
C ALA A 868 -14.84 18.15 -7.62
N GLN A 869 -13.72 18.05 -6.88
CA GLN A 869 -13.69 17.95 -5.42
C GLN A 869 -14.39 16.69 -4.85
N ILE A 870 -14.47 15.60 -5.63
CA ILE A 870 -15.09 14.34 -5.22
C ILE A 870 -14.38 13.64 -4.05
N GLY A 871 -13.08 13.90 -3.88
CA GLY A 871 -12.23 13.25 -2.87
C GLY A 871 -11.89 11.82 -3.27
N GLU A 872 -11.85 10.92 -2.29
CA GLU A 872 -11.79 9.46 -2.52
C GLU A 872 -13.21 8.87 -2.41
N PRO A 873 -13.98 8.81 -3.51
CA PRO A 873 -15.34 8.30 -3.45
C PRO A 873 -15.33 6.81 -3.15
N PHE A 874 -16.16 6.40 -2.20
CA PHE A 874 -16.33 4.99 -1.90
C PHE A 874 -17.68 4.48 -2.36
N VAL A 875 -17.68 3.40 -3.14
CA VAL A 875 -18.89 2.77 -3.67
C VAL A 875 -19.19 1.51 -2.88
N MET A 876 -20.45 1.27 -2.54
CA MET A 876 -20.89 0.02 -1.91
C MET A 876 -22.27 -0.36 -2.40
N ILE A 877 -22.68 -1.61 -2.13
CA ILE A 877 -24.11 -1.92 -2.05
C ILE A 877 -24.55 -2.16 -0.62
N ILE A 878 -25.78 -1.77 -0.32
CA ILE A 878 -26.37 -1.89 1.00
C ILE A 878 -27.83 -2.29 0.92
N ASN A 879 -28.25 -3.25 1.76
CA ASN A 879 -29.67 -3.58 1.90
C ASN A 879 -30.38 -2.64 2.88
N ASP A 880 -31.71 -2.56 2.76
CA ASP A 880 -32.52 -1.65 3.59
C ASP A 880 -32.33 -1.86 5.10
N VAL A 881 -32.14 -3.11 5.53
CA VAL A 881 -31.96 -3.46 6.94
C VAL A 881 -30.65 -2.90 7.49
N ASN A 882 -29.58 -2.97 6.71
CA ASN A 882 -28.28 -2.41 7.09
C ASN A 882 -28.27 -0.89 6.93
N TRP A 883 -28.97 -0.34 5.93
CA TRP A 883 -29.09 1.11 5.75
C TRP A 883 -29.75 1.78 6.97
N GLN A 884 -30.79 1.16 7.55
CA GLN A 884 -31.43 1.64 8.78
C GLN A 884 -30.50 1.63 10.01
N LYS A 885 -29.41 0.87 9.98
CA LYS A 885 -28.41 0.82 11.06
C LYS A 885 -27.36 1.92 10.95
N ILE A 886 -27.29 2.64 9.82
CA ILE A 886 -26.33 3.71 9.60
C ILE A 886 -26.87 5.04 10.14
N HIS A 887 -26.26 5.55 11.21
CA HIS A 887 -26.67 6.81 11.83
C HIS A 887 -25.61 7.92 11.71
N ASP A 888 -24.34 7.55 11.58
CA ASP A 888 -23.22 8.48 11.48
C ASP A 888 -22.09 7.95 10.57
N VAL A 889 -20.99 8.72 10.49
CA VAL A 889 -19.80 8.35 9.70
C VAL A 889 -19.08 7.11 10.26
N SER A 890 -19.11 6.90 11.57
CA SER A 890 -18.49 5.73 12.20
C SER A 890 -19.20 4.45 11.76
N ASP A 891 -20.53 4.46 11.71
CA ASP A 891 -21.32 3.33 11.24
C ASP A 891 -21.15 3.09 9.73
N MET A 892 -20.97 4.15 8.93
CA MET A 892 -20.60 4.05 7.51
C MET A 892 -19.25 3.35 7.31
N GLU A 893 -18.22 3.69 8.08
CA GLU A 893 -16.90 3.05 7.97
C GLU A 893 -16.93 1.59 8.46
N LYS A 894 -17.70 1.30 9.52
CA LYS A 894 -17.94 -0.09 9.94
C LYS A 894 -18.70 -0.89 8.87
N TYR A 895 -19.70 -0.27 8.24
CA TYR A 895 -20.43 -0.91 7.16
C TYR A 895 -19.54 -1.14 5.94
N ARG A 896 -18.64 -0.20 5.64
CA ARG A 896 -17.62 -0.36 4.61
C ARG A 896 -16.73 -1.57 4.87
N ALA A 897 -16.22 -1.74 6.10
CA ALA A 897 -15.45 -2.92 6.46
C ALA A 897 -16.27 -4.21 6.27
N PHE A 898 -17.52 -4.21 6.73
CA PHE A 898 -18.46 -5.32 6.57
C PHE A 898 -18.78 -5.62 5.09
N PHE A 899 -18.96 -4.61 4.25
CA PHE A 899 -19.21 -4.74 2.82
C PHE A 899 -18.00 -5.36 2.12
N LEU A 900 -16.80 -4.84 2.39
CA LEU A 900 -15.55 -5.39 1.85
C LEU A 900 -15.36 -6.86 2.25
N GLU A 901 -15.70 -7.22 3.49
CA GLU A 901 -15.55 -8.57 4.00
C GLU A 901 -16.64 -9.55 3.53
N LYS A 902 -17.91 -9.14 3.45
CA LYS A 902 -19.05 -10.06 3.21
C LYS A 902 -19.63 -10.00 1.80
N TYR A 903 -19.41 -8.90 1.10
CA TYR A 903 -19.89 -8.71 -0.28
C TYR A 903 -18.78 -8.83 -1.31
N LEU A 904 -17.55 -8.44 -0.96
CA LEU A 904 -16.40 -8.40 -1.87
C LEU A 904 -15.27 -9.37 -1.49
N SER A 905 -15.45 -10.28 -0.53
CA SER A 905 -14.45 -11.30 -0.21
C SER A 905 -14.16 -12.29 -1.35
N GLU A 906 -15.03 -12.37 -2.36
CA GLU A 906 -14.80 -13.09 -3.62
C GLU A 906 -14.13 -12.23 -4.71
N SER A 907 -13.83 -10.95 -4.42
CA SER A 907 -13.30 -9.95 -5.36
C SER A 907 -12.57 -8.84 -4.59
N ASN A 908 -11.27 -9.07 -4.33
CA ASN A 908 -10.30 -8.16 -3.72
C ASN A 908 -10.80 -6.75 -3.31
N PRO A 909 -10.98 -6.45 -2.01
CA PRO A 909 -11.38 -5.13 -1.54
C PRO A 909 -10.33 -4.01 -1.74
N SER A 910 -9.18 -4.30 -2.38
CA SER A 910 -8.07 -3.36 -2.61
C SER A 910 -7.88 -2.93 -4.07
N THR A 911 -8.73 -3.36 -5.00
CA THR A 911 -8.67 -2.96 -6.43
C THR A 911 -9.65 -1.86 -6.82
N ILE A 912 -10.21 -1.13 -5.84
CA ILE A 912 -11.19 -0.08 -6.11
C ILE A 912 -10.76 1.18 -5.38
N VAL A 913 -9.63 1.72 -5.83
CA VAL A 913 -9.32 3.14 -5.68
C VAL A 913 -9.41 3.69 -7.10
N ILE A 914 -10.40 4.54 -7.35
CA ILE A 914 -10.50 5.27 -8.62
C ILE A 914 -9.38 6.31 -8.60
N ASN A 915 -8.21 5.96 -9.14
CA ASN A 915 -7.10 6.88 -9.30
C ASN A 915 -7.36 7.80 -10.49
N GLU A 916 -7.13 9.12 -10.32
CA GLU A 916 -7.14 10.13 -11.39
C GLU A 916 -6.19 9.81 -12.56
N SER A 917 -5.27 8.85 -12.41
CA SER A 917 -4.20 8.56 -13.37
C SER A 917 -4.59 7.66 -14.56
N GLU A 918 -5.83 7.19 -14.67
CA GLU A 918 -6.27 6.31 -15.78
C GLU A 918 -7.25 6.99 -16.77
N ILE A 919 -7.34 8.32 -16.77
CA ILE A 919 -8.07 9.06 -17.81
C ILE A 919 -7.13 9.25 -19.02
N PRO A 920 -7.37 8.62 -20.19
CA PRO A 920 -6.59 8.91 -21.38
C PRO A 920 -6.90 10.34 -21.88
N ASP A 921 -5.86 11.16 -21.89
CA ASP A 921 -5.90 12.56 -22.35
C ASP A 921 -6.05 12.62 -23.88
N TYR A 922 -7.28 12.47 -24.39
CA TYR A 922 -7.58 12.69 -25.81
C TYR A 922 -7.81 14.18 -26.08
N THR A 923 -6.72 14.89 -26.39
CA THR A 923 -6.76 16.24 -26.96
C THR A 923 -7.16 16.18 -28.44
N TYR A 924 -8.43 16.48 -28.75
CA TYR A 924 -8.84 16.86 -30.11
C TYR A 924 -8.69 18.37 -30.29
N THR A 925 -7.70 18.76 -31.08
CA THR A 925 -7.52 20.15 -31.54
C THR A 925 -8.27 20.41 -32.85
N GLU A 926 -9.00 21.53 -32.84
CA GLU A 926 -9.35 22.45 -33.94
C GLU A 926 -10.27 22.06 -35.11
N ARG A 927 -11.37 22.86 -35.24
CA ARG A 927 -11.99 23.53 -36.42
C ARG A 927 -13.53 23.44 -36.31
N ALA A 928 -14.36 24.46 -36.56
CA ALA A 928 -14.22 25.77 -37.17
C ALA A 928 -15.46 26.65 -36.86
N ARG A 929 -15.24 27.97 -36.80
CA ARG A 929 -16.03 29.12 -37.34
C ARG A 929 -17.55 29.28 -37.15
N ASN A 930 -17.87 30.56 -36.89
CA ASN A 930 -19.12 31.32 -37.06
C ASN A 930 -20.14 31.09 -35.91
N ASP A 931 -20.64 32.08 -35.18
CA ASP A 931 -20.93 33.50 -35.43
C ASP A 931 -20.51 34.43 -34.28
#